data_AF-U2DP24-F1
#
_entry.id   AF-U2DP24-F1
#
_cell.length_a   1.000
_cell.length_b   1.000
_cell.length_c   1.000
_cell.angle_alpha   90.00
_cell.angle_beta   90.00
_cell.angle_gamma   90.00
#
_symmetry.space_group_name_H-M   'P 1'
#
loop_
_entity.id
_entity.type
_entity.pdbx_description
1 polymer ?
#
loop_
_entity_poly.entity_id
_entity_poly.type
_entity_poly.pdbx_seq_one_letter_code
_entity_poly.pdbx_strand_id
1 'polypeptide(L)'
;MNFTNDDIRRIKDASSGHLLEVVQDFQNLRKSGSSYICDCPHCKASKKFSINPVKEIYGCFSCHQVTGVGALDYLMRVENKEYPDALDYLARKFNVILDQPKPVKRAAPAKMKKGSKKAKGVDTGSYCARMLAESGLTFEDVTAKVYKTGDTHSIFEARTFRPGTINESGAIDPSGDDVIIEYYDLEGLPVTYMRKDHRKRETGERKEYFRVRWQFPDAHLDKEGKPYKYKSPSGSGTPIYIPERMRRMYKEKEQFARLYIQEGEKKAEKACKHGIPSVAVSGIQNLGYNGALPEDLVRIISTCGVKEVAFMFDSDWDDISTNLRLNDRVEKRPSNFFYAARNFKEYMRALKNRDIYVEIYVGHIQKNEAGDKGLDDLLSNSLKEREEELAQDIDFACNEKKGLGKYVEMFKVTTWTDHKLQELWCLHSHEAFAERHKDVLKNLPEFVFGRYRWKFDENGKLVLAQPFDDDEKFWEEVEKTDRSGNARTEYQFCYVNSHNFLQNRGFGRLRRLDKTFQFIHLDPPVVRSIDASDARDYLFQFAKHYCKKEVNEMLIKGVSQYVGPDKLSLLNFIEPNFVKPTRDTQYFYFDTKCWCVTRDRVQEIGYENVSHHIWEEQRKMIPAKYLGKPLISFRELPGGQYEYSLSEEGKKSHYLQFLINTSNFTWRKKPDEIDPEEDNENRVHLLSKLCAIGYMAMEAKDNNVSKAVIGMDGKQSEVGDSNGRSGKSLVGELMRCIVPTAYIPGKRSDIFNDQFIWNDVLENTKFVFIDDVLQNFNFEFLFPNITGDWSVNYKGGRRITLPFSRSPKIYIATNHAIRGSGSSFTDRQWLLAFSDFYNDAHKPVDDFGVLFFSEWDFDQWNLTWNLLANCIQLYLQFGVIQAPGERLEQRKLRQEMGETLISWADEYFSSEEHLNCRLARKELYDSFCTYDPAQRKFISPTAFKKKFVMYCDWKGYIFNPQKYDTTTGKPFQIDKDGRPVIDDKAGGVEYFTVGTSPSGTAPDSENTYNDYTERKLEF
;
A
#
# COMPACT_ATOMS: atom_id res chain seq x y z
N MET A 1 16.53 4.39 -36.05
CA MET A 1 16.09 4.18 -34.65
C MET A 1 16.32 5.49 -33.90
N ASN A 2 15.39 5.91 -33.05
CA ASN A 2 15.57 7.11 -32.21
C ASN A 2 15.87 6.66 -30.78
N PHE A 3 17.10 6.87 -30.30
CA PHE A 3 17.50 6.62 -28.90
C PHE A 3 16.97 7.74 -28.00
N THR A 4 16.42 7.42 -26.83
CA THR A 4 16.10 8.43 -25.82
C THR A 4 17.37 8.94 -25.14
N ASN A 5 17.33 10.11 -24.49
CA ASN A 5 18.47 10.61 -23.71
C ASN A 5 18.89 9.64 -22.59
N ASP A 6 17.95 8.85 -22.07
CA ASP A 6 18.22 7.83 -21.07
C ASP A 6 18.91 6.60 -21.69
N ASP A 7 18.46 6.15 -22.88
CA ASP A 7 19.16 5.08 -23.63
C ASP A 7 20.60 5.48 -23.94
N ILE A 8 20.82 6.70 -24.43
CA ILE A 8 22.17 7.21 -24.74
C ILE A 8 23.05 7.22 -23.48
N ARG A 9 22.49 7.64 -22.34
CA ARG A 9 23.20 7.64 -21.06
C ARG A 9 23.55 6.21 -20.63
N ARG A 10 22.58 5.29 -20.63
CA ARG A 10 22.78 3.89 -20.27
C ARG A 10 23.80 3.19 -21.16
N ILE A 11 23.78 3.45 -22.47
CA ILE A 11 24.78 2.92 -23.43
C ILE A 11 26.18 3.47 -23.13
N LYS A 12 26.30 4.77 -22.83
CA LYS A 12 27.59 5.39 -22.48
C LYS A 12 28.12 4.89 -21.14
N ASP A 13 27.26 4.76 -20.13
CA ASP A 13 27.64 4.25 -18.81
C ASP A 13 28.08 2.79 -18.90
N ALA A 14 27.37 1.95 -19.67
CA ALA A 14 27.71 0.54 -19.84
C ALA A 14 28.97 0.29 -20.68
N SER A 15 29.31 1.20 -21.59
CA SER A 15 30.52 1.10 -22.42
C SER A 15 31.76 1.76 -21.80
N SER A 16 31.59 2.47 -20.67
CA SER A 16 32.67 3.09 -19.90
C SER A 16 33.55 2.04 -19.25
N GLY A 17 34.87 2.15 -19.37
CA GLY A 17 35.86 1.19 -18.89
C GLY A 17 36.11 -0.01 -19.82
N HIS A 18 35.35 -0.16 -20.90
CA HIS A 18 35.38 -1.35 -21.78
C HIS A 18 35.96 -1.06 -23.18
N LEU A 19 36.76 0.00 -23.35
CA LEU A 19 37.42 0.31 -24.64
C LEU A 19 38.20 -0.89 -25.22
N LEU A 20 38.95 -1.62 -24.39
CA LEU A 20 39.78 -2.74 -24.86
C LEU A 20 38.93 -3.85 -25.48
N GLU A 21 37.83 -4.22 -24.82
CA GLU A 21 36.90 -5.25 -25.30
C GLU A 21 36.28 -4.85 -26.64
N VAL A 22 35.94 -3.56 -26.81
CA VAL A 22 35.40 -3.04 -28.08
C VAL A 22 36.42 -3.12 -29.21
N VAL A 23 37.67 -2.72 -28.97
CA VAL A 23 38.72 -2.74 -30.00
C VAL A 23 39.09 -4.18 -30.41
N GLN A 24 39.01 -5.15 -29.50
CA GLN A 24 39.33 -6.56 -29.77
C GLN A 24 38.42 -7.23 -30.81
N ASP A 25 37.21 -6.72 -31.03
CA ASP A 25 36.32 -7.23 -32.08
C ASP A 25 36.83 -6.90 -33.49
N PHE A 26 37.68 -5.86 -33.62
CA PHE A 26 38.13 -5.34 -34.92
C PHE A 26 39.63 -5.56 -35.14
N GLN A 27 40.43 -5.61 -34.07
CA GLN A 27 41.89 -5.65 -34.16
C GLN A 27 42.50 -6.77 -33.32
N ASN A 28 43.50 -7.45 -33.88
CA ASN A 28 44.32 -8.41 -33.14
C ASN A 28 45.38 -7.68 -32.31
N LEU A 29 45.14 -7.57 -31.01
CA LEU A 29 45.98 -6.82 -30.09
C LEU A 29 47.06 -7.69 -29.45
N ARG A 30 48.27 -7.13 -29.28
CA ARG A 30 49.36 -7.74 -28.48
C ARG A 30 49.64 -6.90 -27.26
N LYS A 31 49.77 -7.53 -26.09
CA LYS A 31 50.07 -6.84 -24.84
C LYS A 31 51.50 -6.29 -24.84
N SER A 32 51.68 -5.04 -24.43
CA SER A 32 52.96 -4.35 -24.31
C SER A 32 52.97 -3.47 -23.06
N GLY A 33 53.44 -4.03 -21.94
CA GLY A 33 53.38 -3.39 -20.64
C GLY A 33 51.93 -3.24 -20.14
N SER A 34 51.56 -2.02 -19.74
CA SER A 34 50.20 -1.66 -19.31
C SER A 34 49.26 -1.28 -20.46
N SER A 35 49.74 -1.32 -21.71
CA SER A 35 48.97 -0.98 -22.91
C SER A 35 48.96 -2.15 -23.90
N TYR A 36 48.12 -2.05 -24.93
CA TYR A 36 47.98 -3.02 -26.01
C TYR A 36 48.35 -2.36 -27.33
N ILE A 37 49.07 -3.07 -28.19
CA ILE A 37 49.56 -2.55 -29.46
C ILE A 37 49.14 -3.42 -30.65
N CYS A 38 48.87 -2.78 -31.79
CA CYS A 38 48.67 -3.44 -33.08
C CYS A 38 49.16 -2.54 -34.23
N ASP A 39 49.05 -3.06 -35.45
CA ASP A 39 49.28 -2.29 -36.67
C ASP A 39 48.15 -1.26 -36.84
N CYS A 40 48.49 -0.05 -37.27
CA CYS A 40 47.50 1.02 -37.33
C CYS A 40 46.39 0.73 -38.37
N PRO A 41 45.10 0.73 -37.99
CA PRO A 41 44.01 0.48 -38.92
C PRO A 41 43.96 1.51 -40.05
N HIS A 42 44.38 2.76 -39.78
CA HIS A 42 44.38 3.87 -40.73
C HIS A 42 45.64 3.92 -41.61
N CYS A 43 46.84 4.06 -41.02
CA CYS A 43 48.08 4.28 -41.78
C CYS A 43 48.92 3.01 -42.02
N LYS A 44 48.44 1.85 -41.55
CA LYS A 44 49.10 0.53 -41.67
C LYS A 44 50.53 0.44 -41.09
N ALA A 45 50.97 1.45 -40.35
CA ALA A 45 52.28 1.44 -39.70
C ALA A 45 52.34 0.34 -38.62
N SER A 46 53.36 -0.51 -38.70
CA SER A 46 53.41 -1.72 -37.86
C SER A 46 53.67 -1.39 -36.39
N LYS A 47 52.85 -1.97 -35.49
CA LYS A 47 52.92 -1.82 -34.03
C LYS A 47 52.91 -0.37 -33.53
N LYS A 48 52.25 0.55 -34.24
CA LYS A 48 52.18 1.97 -33.89
C LYS A 48 50.86 2.42 -33.30
N PHE A 49 49.82 1.58 -33.32
CA PHE A 49 48.53 1.87 -32.68
C PHE A 49 48.51 1.27 -31.27
N SER A 50 48.26 2.11 -30.27
CA SER A 50 48.30 1.75 -28.86
C SER A 50 46.97 2.06 -28.18
N ILE A 51 46.52 1.15 -27.33
CA ILE A 51 45.32 1.27 -26.50
C ILE A 51 45.71 1.12 -25.04
N ASN A 52 45.31 2.07 -24.20
CA ASN A 52 45.47 1.99 -22.75
C ASN A 52 44.09 1.73 -22.11
N PRO A 53 43.83 0.52 -21.57
CA PRO A 53 42.53 0.18 -21.01
C PRO A 53 42.17 1.00 -19.77
N VAL A 54 43.15 1.33 -18.91
CA VAL A 54 42.90 2.05 -17.65
C VAL A 54 42.57 3.52 -17.90
N LYS A 55 43.25 4.15 -18.86
CA LYS A 55 43.02 5.55 -19.23
C LYS A 55 41.93 5.71 -20.29
N GLU A 56 41.41 4.61 -20.82
CA GLU A 56 40.47 4.59 -21.95
C GLU A 56 40.88 5.43 -23.16
N ILE A 57 42.18 5.47 -23.46
CA ILE A 57 42.71 6.22 -24.60
C ILE A 57 43.27 5.29 -25.65
N TYR A 58 43.09 5.65 -26.92
CA TYR A 58 43.73 5.00 -28.06
C TYR A 58 44.43 6.03 -28.95
N GLY A 59 45.49 5.61 -29.63
CA GLY A 59 46.28 6.52 -30.46
C GLY A 59 47.28 5.82 -31.37
N CYS A 60 47.44 6.33 -32.60
CA CYS A 60 48.57 5.97 -33.46
C CYS A 60 49.73 6.95 -33.28
N PHE A 61 50.89 6.45 -32.84
CA PHE A 61 52.12 7.25 -32.70
C PHE A 61 52.82 7.57 -34.04
N SER A 62 52.29 7.09 -35.17
CA SER A 62 52.87 7.34 -36.50
C SER A 62 52.11 8.38 -37.32
N CYS A 63 50.78 8.33 -37.34
CA CYS A 63 49.98 9.28 -38.12
C CYS A 63 49.30 10.35 -37.26
N HIS A 64 49.15 10.11 -35.95
CA HIS A 64 48.42 10.96 -35.00
C HIS A 64 46.95 11.27 -35.34
N GLN A 65 46.47 10.90 -36.53
CA GLN A 65 45.11 11.14 -37.03
C GLN A 65 44.03 10.32 -36.30
N VAL A 66 44.38 9.12 -35.84
CA VAL A 66 43.48 8.24 -35.08
C VAL A 66 43.87 8.24 -33.60
N THR A 67 43.56 9.33 -32.91
CA THR A 67 43.72 9.48 -31.46
C THR A 67 42.40 9.90 -30.83
N GLY A 68 42.00 9.24 -29.74
CA GLY A 68 40.70 9.44 -29.13
C GLY A 68 40.53 8.76 -27.77
N VAL A 69 39.33 8.87 -27.21
CA VAL A 69 39.00 8.44 -25.84
C VAL A 69 37.67 7.69 -25.83
N GLY A 70 37.65 6.50 -25.23
CA GLY A 70 36.45 5.69 -25.02
C GLY A 70 35.98 4.91 -26.26
N ALA A 71 35.15 3.91 -26.00
CA ALA A 71 34.68 2.96 -27.00
C ALA A 71 33.82 3.60 -28.12
N LEU A 72 32.95 4.56 -27.77
CA LEU A 72 32.08 5.24 -28.72
C LEU A 72 32.89 6.05 -29.74
N ASP A 73 33.90 6.79 -29.28
CA ASP A 73 34.76 7.59 -30.15
C ASP A 73 35.62 6.70 -31.06
N TYR A 74 36.10 5.54 -30.57
CA TYR A 74 36.80 4.56 -31.39
C TYR A 74 35.92 4.06 -32.56
N LEU A 75 34.69 3.65 -32.28
CA LEU A 75 33.76 3.15 -33.31
C LEU A 75 33.46 4.21 -34.38
N MET A 76 33.37 5.48 -33.97
CA MET A 76 33.10 6.57 -34.90
C MET A 76 34.33 6.98 -35.71
N ARG A 77 35.50 7.13 -35.09
CA ARG A 77 36.70 7.69 -35.75
C ARG A 77 37.57 6.65 -36.43
N VAL A 78 37.60 5.42 -35.93
CA VAL A 78 38.46 4.35 -36.45
C VAL A 78 37.66 3.39 -37.33
N GLU A 79 36.47 2.99 -36.87
CA GLU A 79 35.59 2.07 -37.62
C GLU A 79 34.56 2.80 -38.50
N ASN A 80 34.59 4.14 -38.56
CA ASN A 80 33.71 4.98 -39.39
C ASN A 80 32.19 4.70 -39.23
N LYS A 81 31.74 4.29 -38.04
CA LYS A 81 30.31 4.12 -37.76
C LYS A 81 29.62 5.47 -37.54
N GLU A 82 28.43 5.66 -38.09
CA GLU A 82 27.60 6.80 -37.73
C GLU A 82 27.18 6.72 -36.25
N TYR A 83 26.91 7.87 -35.63
CA TYR A 83 26.58 7.95 -34.20
C TYR A 83 25.45 7.00 -33.76
N PRO A 84 24.33 6.86 -34.49
CA PRO A 84 23.29 5.88 -34.14
C PRO A 84 23.74 4.42 -34.25
N ASP A 85 24.57 4.10 -35.24
CA ASP A 85 25.06 2.74 -35.48
C ASP A 85 26.12 2.33 -34.46
N ALA A 86 26.93 3.30 -34.00
CA ALA A 86 27.87 3.10 -32.90
C ALA A 86 27.13 2.86 -31.58
N LEU A 87 26.03 3.59 -31.33
CA LEU A 87 25.17 3.37 -30.16
C LEU A 87 24.44 2.02 -30.21
N ASP A 88 23.91 1.61 -31.38
CA ASP A 88 23.28 0.30 -31.54
C ASP A 88 24.28 -0.85 -31.34
N TYR A 89 25.49 -0.72 -31.88
CA TYR A 89 26.56 -1.70 -31.67
C TYR A 89 26.93 -1.82 -30.18
N LEU A 90 27.12 -0.70 -29.48
CA LEU A 90 27.41 -0.71 -28.03
C LEU A 90 26.22 -1.24 -27.21
N ALA A 91 24.99 -0.88 -27.58
CA ALA A 91 23.79 -1.38 -26.93
C ALA A 91 23.67 -2.91 -27.03
N ARG A 92 23.94 -3.47 -28.21
CA ARG A 92 23.95 -4.93 -28.42
C ARG A 92 25.12 -5.60 -27.69
N LYS A 93 26.32 -5.02 -27.77
CA LYS A 93 27.53 -5.59 -27.15
C LYS A 93 27.46 -5.64 -25.62
N PHE A 94 26.93 -4.58 -25.02
CA PHE A 94 26.80 -4.46 -23.56
C PHE A 94 25.39 -4.79 -23.05
N ASN A 95 24.54 -5.40 -23.89
CA ASN A 95 23.17 -5.82 -23.56
C ASN A 95 22.31 -4.71 -22.90
N VAL A 96 22.44 -3.48 -23.39
CA VAL A 96 21.65 -2.34 -22.91
C VAL A 96 20.27 -2.40 -23.53
N ILE A 97 19.27 -2.69 -22.70
CA ILE A 97 17.85 -2.75 -23.10
C ILE A 97 17.39 -1.35 -23.49
N LEU A 98 17.04 -1.17 -24.77
CA LEU A 98 16.54 0.09 -25.32
C LEU A 98 15.05 0.23 -25.03
N ASP A 99 14.64 1.41 -24.57
CA ASP A 99 13.21 1.72 -24.43
C ASP A 99 12.56 1.87 -25.82
N GLN A 100 11.31 1.43 -25.98
CA GLN A 100 10.57 1.74 -27.21
C GLN A 100 10.33 3.26 -27.30
N PRO A 101 10.40 3.86 -28.51
CA PRO A 101 10.15 5.28 -28.68
C PRO A 101 8.75 5.62 -28.18
N LYS A 102 8.67 6.53 -27.20
CA LYS A 102 7.41 7.11 -26.72
C LYS A 102 6.69 7.74 -27.92
N PRO A 103 5.37 7.53 -28.10
CA PRO A 103 4.61 8.36 -29.01
C PRO A 103 4.81 9.82 -28.59
N VAL A 104 5.12 10.67 -29.58
CA VAL A 104 5.33 12.11 -29.39
C VAL A 104 4.22 12.65 -28.48
N LYS A 105 4.59 13.22 -27.32
CA LYS A 105 3.65 13.95 -26.45
C LYS A 105 2.97 15.02 -27.30
N ARG A 106 1.73 14.78 -27.70
CA ARG A 106 0.88 15.84 -28.24
C ARG A 106 0.59 16.81 -27.11
N ALA A 107 0.83 18.09 -27.36
CA ALA A 107 0.49 19.17 -26.46
C ALA A 107 -0.99 19.09 -26.04
N ALA A 108 -1.29 19.55 -24.83
CA ALA A 108 -2.65 19.67 -24.33
C ALA A 108 -3.55 20.36 -25.39
N PRO A 109 -4.76 19.86 -25.67
CA PRO A 109 -5.61 20.49 -26.67
C PRO A 109 -5.94 21.91 -26.23
N ALA A 110 -5.72 22.87 -27.12
CA ALA A 110 -6.29 24.20 -26.98
C ALA A 110 -7.81 24.05 -26.83
N LYS A 111 -8.40 24.71 -25.82
CA LYS A 111 -9.86 24.79 -25.63
C LYS A 111 -10.51 25.28 -26.93
N MET A 112 -11.10 24.37 -27.70
CA MET A 112 -11.93 24.75 -28.84
C MET A 112 -13.24 25.36 -28.34
N LYS A 113 -13.59 26.53 -28.89
CA LYS A 113 -14.81 27.26 -28.57
C LYS A 113 -16.05 26.38 -28.82
N LYS A 114 -16.92 26.28 -27.81
CA LYS A 114 -18.23 25.60 -27.87
C LYS A 114 -19.11 26.26 -28.94
N GLY A 115 -19.42 25.51 -29.99
CA GLY A 115 -20.40 25.90 -31.01
C GLY A 115 -21.82 25.44 -30.65
N SER A 116 -22.81 26.28 -30.94
CA SER A 116 -24.22 26.17 -30.56
C SER A 116 -25.01 25.08 -31.30
N LYS A 117 -24.78 23.80 -31.02
CA LYS A 117 -25.61 22.68 -31.55
C LYS A 117 -26.13 21.72 -30.47
N LYS A 118 -26.31 22.23 -29.24
CA LYS A 118 -26.84 21.47 -28.09
C LYS A 118 -28.34 21.09 -28.20
N ALA A 119 -29.06 21.57 -29.22
CA ALA A 119 -30.52 21.40 -29.32
C ALA A 119 -30.98 20.16 -30.12
N LYS A 120 -30.08 19.33 -30.67
CA LYS A 120 -30.46 18.14 -31.46
C LYS A 120 -29.77 16.83 -31.04
N GLY A 121 -29.11 16.80 -29.88
CA GLY A 121 -28.66 15.54 -29.25
C GLY A 121 -27.56 14.75 -29.96
N VAL A 122 -26.99 15.20 -31.08
CA VAL A 122 -25.88 14.49 -31.73
C VAL A 122 -24.55 15.13 -31.33
N ASP A 123 -23.93 14.60 -30.29
CA ASP A 123 -22.62 15.02 -29.81
C ASP A 123 -21.50 14.36 -30.63
N THR A 124 -21.41 14.71 -31.92
CA THR A 124 -20.50 14.10 -32.89
C THR A 124 -19.01 14.35 -32.62
N GLY A 125 -18.68 15.22 -31.65
CA GLY A 125 -17.29 15.56 -31.30
C GLY A 125 -16.77 14.88 -30.03
N SER A 126 -17.64 14.30 -29.21
CA SER A 126 -17.24 13.66 -27.94
C SER A 126 -16.33 12.44 -28.15
N TYR A 127 -15.52 12.12 -27.14
CA TYR A 127 -14.78 10.86 -27.12
C TYR A 127 -15.71 9.65 -27.25
N CYS A 128 -16.86 9.69 -26.55
CA CYS A 128 -17.87 8.64 -26.60
C CYS A 128 -18.35 8.38 -28.04
N ALA A 129 -18.68 9.43 -28.80
CA ALA A 129 -19.14 9.28 -30.18
C ALA A 129 -18.06 8.69 -31.10
N ARG A 130 -16.80 9.15 -30.97
CA ARG A 130 -15.67 8.58 -31.72
C ARG A 130 -15.45 7.11 -31.39
N MET A 131 -15.49 6.77 -30.10
CA MET A 131 -15.30 5.41 -29.62
C MET A 131 -16.39 4.44 -30.13
N LEU A 132 -17.65 4.89 -30.17
CA LEU A 132 -18.75 4.09 -30.73
C LEU A 132 -18.58 3.93 -32.24
N ALA A 133 -18.24 5.01 -32.96
CA ALA A 133 -18.04 4.98 -34.40
C ALA A 133 -16.88 4.06 -34.82
N GLU A 134 -15.79 4.01 -34.06
CA GLU A 134 -14.66 3.07 -34.28
C GLU A 134 -15.10 1.59 -34.19
N SER A 135 -16.08 1.26 -33.35
CA SER A 135 -16.69 -0.08 -33.28
C SER A 135 -17.89 -0.23 -34.23
N GLY A 136 -18.11 0.72 -35.15
CA GLY A 136 -19.24 0.73 -36.08
C GLY A 136 -20.62 0.76 -35.40
N LEU A 137 -20.71 1.42 -34.25
CA LEU A 137 -21.91 1.67 -33.47
C LEU A 137 -22.30 3.16 -33.50
N THR A 138 -23.60 3.42 -33.36
CA THR A 138 -24.19 4.74 -33.21
C THR A 138 -24.82 4.88 -31.83
N PHE A 139 -25.20 6.10 -31.43
CA PHE A 139 -25.96 6.28 -30.18
C PHE A 139 -27.33 5.59 -30.21
N GLU A 140 -27.95 5.46 -31.39
CA GLU A 140 -29.21 4.74 -31.57
C GLU A 140 -29.02 3.25 -31.29
N ASP A 141 -27.93 2.66 -31.76
CA ASP A 141 -27.60 1.25 -31.52
C ASP A 141 -27.45 0.93 -30.02
N VAL A 142 -27.05 1.92 -29.21
CA VAL A 142 -26.81 1.77 -27.76
C VAL A 142 -27.83 2.50 -26.89
N THR A 143 -29.03 2.75 -27.43
CA THR A 143 -30.14 3.33 -26.67
C THR A 143 -31.03 2.21 -26.12
N ALA A 144 -31.28 2.24 -24.81
CA ALA A 144 -32.10 1.29 -24.09
C ALA A 144 -33.43 1.90 -23.65
N LYS A 145 -34.47 1.06 -23.56
CA LYS A 145 -35.77 1.43 -22.98
C LYS A 145 -35.77 1.05 -21.50
N VAL A 146 -35.69 2.04 -20.63
CA VAL A 146 -35.39 1.87 -19.20
C VAL A 146 -36.38 2.60 -18.31
N TYR A 147 -36.44 2.19 -17.05
CA TYR A 147 -37.18 2.86 -16.00
C TYR A 147 -36.24 3.73 -15.17
N LYS A 148 -36.76 4.83 -14.62
CA LYS A 148 -35.98 5.68 -13.72
C LYS A 148 -36.10 5.16 -12.28
N THR A 149 -35.05 5.27 -11.49
CA THR A 149 -35.07 4.91 -10.06
C THR A 149 -36.20 5.66 -9.34
N GLY A 150 -37.20 4.91 -8.86
CA GLY A 150 -38.39 5.43 -8.16
C GLY A 150 -39.62 5.69 -9.05
N ASP A 151 -39.51 5.56 -10.38
CA ASP A 151 -40.65 5.64 -11.31
C ASP A 151 -40.65 4.45 -12.29
N THR A 152 -41.45 3.44 -11.96
CA THR A 152 -41.63 2.21 -12.75
C THR A 152 -42.78 2.30 -13.76
N HIS A 153 -43.45 3.45 -13.87
CA HIS A 153 -44.63 3.59 -14.73
C HIS A 153 -44.28 4.19 -16.09
N SER A 154 -43.21 4.99 -16.16
CA SER A 154 -42.79 5.69 -17.39
C SER A 154 -41.55 5.02 -18.01
N ILE A 155 -41.63 4.66 -19.30
CA ILE A 155 -40.48 4.16 -20.08
C ILE A 155 -39.71 5.36 -20.64
N PHE A 156 -38.40 5.42 -20.37
CA PHE A 156 -37.48 6.41 -20.90
C PHE A 156 -36.52 5.78 -21.91
N GLU A 157 -36.18 6.51 -22.97
CA GLU A 157 -35.07 6.13 -23.85
C GLU A 157 -33.78 6.75 -23.32
N ALA A 158 -32.87 5.90 -22.84
CA ALA A 158 -31.59 6.31 -22.27
C ALA A 158 -30.43 5.70 -23.04
N ARG A 159 -29.37 6.48 -23.24
CA ARG A 159 -28.13 5.99 -23.86
C ARG A 159 -27.32 5.26 -22.81
N THR A 160 -27.06 3.97 -23.01
CA THR A 160 -26.23 3.19 -22.09
C THR A 160 -24.79 3.67 -22.10
N PHE A 161 -24.32 4.26 -23.20
CA PHE A 161 -23.04 4.96 -23.31
C PHE A 161 -23.27 6.46 -23.46
N ARG A 162 -22.68 7.26 -22.58
CA ARG A 162 -22.77 8.72 -22.66
C ARG A 162 -21.49 9.43 -22.22
N PRO A 163 -21.21 10.64 -22.74
CA PRO A 163 -20.15 11.49 -22.23
C PRO A 163 -20.36 11.81 -20.73
N GLY A 164 -19.29 11.74 -19.96
CA GLY A 164 -19.26 12.10 -18.55
C GLY A 164 -18.06 11.48 -17.83
N THR A 165 -17.64 12.08 -16.73
CA THR A 165 -16.53 11.61 -15.90
C THR A 165 -17.00 11.40 -14.46
N ILE A 166 -16.07 11.14 -13.52
CA ILE A 166 -16.37 11.12 -12.08
C ILE A 166 -15.54 12.18 -11.36
N ASN A 167 -16.13 12.81 -10.35
CA ASN A 167 -15.44 13.76 -9.49
C ASN A 167 -14.65 13.06 -8.36
N GLU A 168 -13.99 13.85 -7.50
CA GLU A 168 -13.17 13.35 -6.39
C GLU A 168 -13.97 12.51 -5.38
N SER A 169 -15.28 12.74 -5.24
CA SER A 169 -16.17 11.95 -4.39
C SER A 169 -16.74 10.70 -5.06
N GLY A 170 -16.36 10.43 -6.32
CA GLY A 170 -16.80 9.27 -7.09
C GLY A 170 -18.21 9.39 -7.68
N ALA A 171 -18.82 10.58 -7.65
CA ALA A 171 -20.10 10.85 -8.29
C ALA A 171 -19.91 11.23 -9.77
N ILE A 172 -20.91 10.94 -10.61
CA ILE A 172 -20.88 11.24 -12.04
C ILE A 172 -20.91 12.76 -12.26
N ASP A 173 -19.91 13.27 -12.96
CA ASP A 173 -19.86 14.65 -13.47
C ASP A 173 -20.18 14.65 -14.96
N PRO A 174 -21.36 15.17 -15.37
CA PRO A 174 -21.79 15.20 -16.77
C PRO A 174 -21.02 16.22 -17.63
N SER A 175 -20.12 17.02 -17.04
CA SER A 175 -19.32 18.01 -17.77
C SER A 175 -18.05 17.45 -18.42
N GLY A 176 -17.63 16.24 -18.02
CA GLY A 176 -16.48 15.52 -18.58
C GLY A 176 -16.72 14.88 -19.95
N ASP A 177 -15.63 14.47 -20.61
CA ASP A 177 -15.62 13.80 -21.93
C ASP A 177 -15.12 12.34 -21.87
N ASP A 178 -15.01 11.75 -20.67
CA ASP A 178 -14.88 10.30 -20.53
C ASP A 178 -16.20 9.61 -20.92
N VAL A 179 -16.26 8.28 -20.87
CA VAL A 179 -17.49 7.54 -21.17
C VAL A 179 -18.05 6.89 -19.92
N ILE A 180 -19.29 7.26 -19.57
CA ILE A 180 -20.10 6.54 -18.59
C ILE A 180 -20.86 5.43 -19.31
N ILE A 181 -20.77 4.21 -18.77
CA ILE A 181 -21.46 3.01 -19.24
C ILE A 181 -22.44 2.58 -18.14
N GLU A 182 -23.73 2.73 -18.41
CA GLU A 182 -24.82 2.44 -17.48
C GLU A 182 -25.33 1.01 -17.68
N TYR A 183 -25.69 0.35 -16.58
CA TYR A 183 -26.12 -1.04 -16.57
C TYR A 183 -27.59 -1.14 -16.16
N TYR A 184 -28.34 -1.96 -16.89
CA TYR A 184 -29.76 -2.21 -16.63
C TYR A 184 -30.03 -3.71 -16.62
N ASP A 185 -30.90 -4.15 -15.70
CA ASP A 185 -31.36 -5.55 -15.60
C ASP A 185 -32.32 -5.93 -16.74
N LEU A 186 -32.88 -7.14 -16.70
CA LEU A 186 -33.77 -7.65 -17.76
C LEU A 186 -35.06 -6.84 -17.91
N GLU A 187 -35.54 -6.29 -16.80
CA GLU A 187 -36.74 -5.48 -16.73
C GLU A 187 -36.48 -4.06 -17.25
N GLY A 188 -35.22 -3.59 -17.19
CA GLY A 188 -34.79 -2.26 -17.61
C GLY A 188 -34.64 -1.29 -16.43
N LEU A 189 -34.51 -1.80 -15.21
CA LEU A 189 -34.18 -1.02 -14.02
C LEU A 189 -32.65 -0.86 -13.90
N PRO A 190 -32.15 0.26 -13.37
CA PRO A 190 -30.72 0.42 -13.11
C PRO A 190 -30.19 -0.67 -12.17
N VAL A 191 -29.10 -1.32 -12.57
CA VAL A 191 -28.41 -2.27 -11.69
C VAL A 191 -27.86 -1.50 -10.49
N THR A 192 -28.06 -2.02 -9.27
CA THR A 192 -27.62 -1.36 -8.02
C THR A 192 -26.73 -2.26 -7.18
N TYR A 193 -25.91 -1.66 -6.32
CA TYR A 193 -25.08 -2.37 -5.34
C TYR A 193 -25.14 -1.70 -3.96
N MET A 194 -24.87 -2.49 -2.91
CA MET A 194 -24.78 -1.99 -1.53
C MET A 194 -23.37 -1.46 -1.26
N ARG A 195 -23.27 -0.24 -0.71
CA ARG A 195 -21.98 0.33 -0.28
C ARG A 195 -21.47 -0.43 0.96
N LYS A 196 -20.15 -0.66 1.02
CA LYS A 196 -19.49 -1.41 2.11
C LYS A 196 -18.49 -0.52 2.86
N ASP A 197 -18.35 -0.76 4.17
CA ASP A 197 -17.41 -0.06 5.05
C ASP A 197 -15.98 -0.67 5.04
N HIS A 198 -15.07 -0.12 5.85
CA HIS A 198 -13.68 -0.60 5.98
C HIS A 198 -13.56 -2.04 6.49
N ARG A 199 -14.56 -2.51 7.23
CA ARG A 199 -14.64 -3.89 7.73
C ARG A 199 -15.42 -4.80 6.78
N LYS A 200 -15.69 -4.34 5.54
CA LYS A 200 -16.48 -5.01 4.50
C LYS A 200 -17.94 -5.27 4.89
N ARG A 201 -18.49 -4.51 5.84
CA ARG A 201 -19.90 -4.58 6.28
C ARG A 201 -20.76 -3.64 5.44
N GLU A 202 -22.00 -4.03 5.18
CA GLU A 202 -22.94 -3.23 4.37
C GLU A 202 -23.42 -2.00 5.16
N THR A 203 -23.39 -0.82 4.53
CA THR A 203 -23.76 0.46 5.17
C THR A 203 -25.27 0.75 5.11
N GLY A 204 -26.04 -0.06 4.37
CA GLY A 204 -27.46 0.17 4.11
C GLY A 204 -27.75 1.08 2.91
N GLU A 205 -26.75 1.77 2.36
CA GLU A 205 -26.90 2.69 1.22
C GLU A 205 -26.80 1.93 -0.12
N ARG A 206 -27.82 2.05 -0.98
CA ARG A 206 -27.80 1.52 -2.36
C ARG A 206 -27.37 2.59 -3.36
N LYS A 207 -26.45 2.24 -4.27
CA LYS A 207 -26.02 3.09 -5.39
C LYS A 207 -26.19 2.38 -6.72
N GLU A 208 -26.41 3.16 -7.78
CA GLU A 208 -26.45 2.66 -9.16
C GLU A 208 -25.06 2.23 -9.63
N TYR A 209 -25.01 1.11 -10.35
CA TYR A 209 -23.81 0.57 -10.96
C TYR A 209 -23.59 1.22 -12.33
N PHE A 210 -22.39 1.74 -12.54
CA PHE A 210 -21.93 2.23 -13.84
C PHE A 210 -20.43 1.98 -13.94
N ARG A 211 -19.90 1.91 -15.16
CA ARG A 211 -18.46 1.90 -15.41
C ARG A 211 -18.03 3.20 -16.07
N VAL A 212 -16.83 3.63 -15.76
CA VAL A 212 -16.20 4.77 -16.43
C VAL A 212 -15.11 4.22 -17.35
N ARG A 213 -15.12 4.60 -18.62
CA ARG A 213 -14.02 4.37 -19.54
C ARG A 213 -13.26 5.67 -19.77
N TRP A 214 -12.00 5.67 -19.37
CA TRP A 214 -11.13 6.83 -19.46
C TRP A 214 -10.71 7.13 -20.91
N GLN A 215 -10.80 8.40 -21.31
CA GLN A 215 -10.24 8.88 -22.56
C GLN A 215 -8.72 8.76 -22.58
N PHE A 216 -8.09 9.02 -21.44
CA PHE A 216 -6.64 8.97 -21.25
C PHE A 216 -6.28 7.97 -20.13
N PRO A 217 -6.21 6.66 -20.42
CA PRO A 217 -5.88 5.64 -19.43
C PRO A 217 -4.57 5.92 -18.68
N ASP A 218 -3.59 6.56 -19.31
CA ASP A 218 -2.29 6.87 -18.70
C ASP A 218 -2.37 7.91 -17.56
N ALA A 219 -3.47 8.67 -17.48
CA ALA A 219 -3.74 9.58 -16.37
C ALA A 219 -4.39 8.87 -15.17
N HIS A 220 -4.80 7.61 -15.31
CA HIS A 220 -5.49 6.84 -14.28
C HIS A 220 -4.75 5.52 -14.03
N LEU A 221 -4.05 5.48 -12.91
CA LEU A 221 -3.22 4.33 -12.54
C LEU A 221 -4.00 3.42 -11.58
N ASP A 222 -3.88 2.11 -11.79
CA ASP A 222 -4.46 1.11 -10.91
C ASP A 222 -3.64 0.98 -9.62
N LYS A 223 -4.06 0.06 -8.75
CA LYS A 223 -3.36 -0.25 -7.50
C LYS A 223 -1.93 -0.72 -7.69
N GLU A 224 -1.48 -1.06 -8.90
CA GLU A 224 -0.12 -1.50 -9.25
C GLU A 224 0.65 -0.38 -10.00
N GLY A 225 0.08 0.82 -10.11
CA GLY A 225 0.69 1.96 -10.82
C GLY A 225 0.61 1.82 -12.35
N LYS A 226 -0.22 0.91 -12.87
CA LYS A 226 -0.38 0.64 -14.29
C LYS A 226 -1.60 1.39 -14.85
N PRO A 227 -1.50 2.02 -16.03
CA PRO A 227 -2.64 2.61 -16.71
C PRO A 227 -3.78 1.59 -16.90
N TYR A 228 -4.99 1.97 -16.53
CA TYR A 228 -6.17 1.12 -16.73
C TYR A 228 -7.26 1.87 -17.51
N LYS A 229 -8.00 1.13 -18.34
CA LYS A 229 -8.98 1.73 -19.28
C LYS A 229 -10.36 1.93 -18.66
N TYR A 230 -10.74 1.12 -17.68
CA TYR A 230 -12.10 1.07 -17.14
C TYR A 230 -12.12 1.05 -15.62
N LYS A 231 -12.88 1.96 -14.99
CA LYS A 231 -13.16 1.97 -13.55
C LYS A 231 -14.56 1.42 -13.27
N SER A 232 -14.65 0.45 -12.36
CA SER A 232 -15.92 0.01 -11.76
C SER A 232 -16.01 0.56 -10.33
N PRO A 233 -17.23 0.74 -9.76
CA PRO A 233 -17.38 1.25 -8.41
C PRO A 233 -16.83 0.26 -7.39
N SER A 234 -16.13 0.76 -6.36
CA SER A 234 -15.50 -0.10 -5.35
C SER A 234 -16.52 -0.96 -4.60
N GLY A 235 -16.25 -2.26 -4.46
CA GLY A 235 -17.10 -3.18 -3.70
C GLY A 235 -18.43 -3.56 -4.37
N SER A 236 -18.67 -3.12 -5.61
CA SER A 236 -19.94 -3.29 -6.32
C SER A 236 -20.17 -4.65 -6.97
N GLY A 237 -19.15 -5.52 -7.00
CA GLY A 237 -19.20 -6.78 -7.73
C GLY A 237 -19.05 -6.59 -9.24
N THR A 238 -19.44 -7.61 -10.00
CA THR A 238 -19.24 -7.67 -11.46
C THR A 238 -20.53 -8.09 -12.18
N PRO A 239 -21.53 -7.20 -12.27
CA PRO A 239 -22.75 -7.49 -13.03
C PRO A 239 -22.44 -7.67 -14.52
N ILE A 240 -23.31 -8.40 -15.21
CA ILE A 240 -23.27 -8.55 -16.66
C ILE A 240 -23.92 -7.34 -17.33
N TYR A 241 -23.40 -6.98 -18.50
CA TYR A 241 -24.01 -5.98 -19.36
C TYR A 241 -24.94 -6.68 -20.36
N ILE A 242 -26.19 -6.24 -20.39
CA ILE A 242 -27.24 -6.80 -21.25
C ILE A 242 -27.59 -5.74 -22.31
N PRO A 243 -27.34 -5.99 -23.61
CA PRO A 243 -27.79 -5.09 -24.68
C PRO A 243 -29.31 -4.95 -24.74
N GLU A 244 -29.81 -3.85 -25.31
CA GLU A 244 -31.27 -3.64 -25.45
C GLU A 244 -31.94 -4.71 -26.29
N ARG A 245 -31.27 -5.17 -27.37
CA ARG A 245 -31.77 -6.27 -28.19
C ARG A 245 -31.98 -7.53 -27.35
N MET A 246 -31.08 -7.86 -26.43
CA MET A 246 -31.22 -9.03 -25.56
C MET A 246 -32.40 -8.88 -24.59
N ARG A 247 -32.59 -7.69 -23.99
CA ARG A 247 -33.78 -7.40 -23.17
C ARG A 247 -35.06 -7.57 -23.96
N ARG A 248 -35.10 -7.07 -25.19
CA ARG A 248 -36.26 -7.22 -26.08
C ARG A 248 -36.55 -8.69 -26.39
N MET A 249 -35.55 -9.45 -26.83
CA MET A 249 -35.68 -10.89 -27.11
C MET A 249 -36.21 -11.65 -25.87
N TYR A 250 -35.72 -11.32 -24.68
CA TYR A 250 -36.22 -11.89 -23.42
C TYR A 250 -37.68 -11.53 -23.14
N LYS A 251 -38.05 -10.24 -23.25
CA LYS A 251 -39.42 -9.76 -23.04
C LYS A 251 -40.41 -10.37 -24.04
N GLU A 252 -39.97 -10.58 -25.28
CA GLU A 252 -40.74 -11.21 -26.36
C GLU A 252 -40.72 -12.75 -26.31
N LYS A 253 -39.89 -13.34 -25.43
CA LYS A 253 -39.64 -14.79 -25.32
C LYS A 253 -39.17 -15.43 -26.62
N GLU A 254 -38.42 -14.67 -27.42
CA GLU A 254 -37.85 -15.13 -28.69
C GLU A 254 -36.90 -16.32 -28.45
N GLN A 255 -37.06 -17.38 -29.24
CA GLN A 255 -36.27 -18.60 -29.10
C GLN A 255 -35.02 -18.52 -29.97
N PHE A 256 -33.84 -18.77 -29.39
CA PHE A 256 -32.58 -18.84 -30.15
C PHE A 256 -31.65 -19.92 -29.59
N ALA A 257 -30.88 -20.54 -30.48
CA ALA A 257 -30.11 -21.74 -30.12
C ALA A 257 -28.90 -21.44 -29.21
N ARG A 258 -28.14 -20.38 -29.53
CA ARG A 258 -26.84 -20.10 -28.91
C ARG A 258 -26.75 -18.71 -28.31
N LEU A 259 -26.35 -18.64 -27.04
CA LEU A 259 -26.03 -17.39 -26.33
C LEU A 259 -24.51 -17.20 -26.25
N TYR A 260 -24.05 -16.01 -26.62
CA TYR A 260 -22.63 -15.66 -26.57
C TYR A 260 -22.32 -14.77 -25.37
N ILE A 261 -21.19 -15.04 -24.72
CA ILE A 261 -20.63 -14.20 -23.67
C ILE A 261 -19.31 -13.64 -24.19
N GLN A 262 -19.14 -12.33 -24.10
CA GLN A 262 -17.98 -11.62 -24.63
C GLN A 262 -17.36 -10.70 -23.59
N GLU A 263 -16.05 -10.49 -23.68
CA GLU A 263 -15.38 -9.43 -22.90
C GLU A 263 -15.57 -8.07 -23.58
N GLY A 264 -16.33 -7.18 -22.93
CA GLY A 264 -16.53 -5.79 -23.35
C GLY A 264 -17.92 -5.49 -23.90
N GLU A 265 -18.49 -4.39 -23.39
CA GLU A 265 -19.88 -3.96 -23.62
C GLU A 265 -20.12 -3.58 -25.09
N LYS A 266 -19.16 -2.89 -25.72
CA LYS A 266 -19.23 -2.54 -27.16
C LYS A 266 -19.33 -3.78 -28.06
N LYS A 267 -18.64 -4.87 -27.68
CA LYS A 267 -18.64 -6.09 -28.48
C LYS A 267 -19.99 -6.78 -28.45
N ALA A 268 -20.60 -6.85 -27.27
CA ALA A 268 -21.96 -7.37 -27.13
C ALA A 268 -22.98 -6.53 -27.91
N GLU A 269 -22.90 -5.20 -27.87
CA GLU A 269 -23.77 -4.33 -28.69
C GLU A 269 -23.59 -4.57 -30.18
N LYS A 270 -22.34 -4.64 -30.65
CA LYS A 270 -22.03 -4.87 -32.07
C LYS A 270 -22.45 -6.25 -32.55
N ALA A 271 -22.25 -7.28 -31.75
CA ALA A 271 -22.70 -8.64 -32.02
C ALA A 271 -24.23 -8.70 -32.10
N CYS A 272 -24.91 -8.10 -31.10
CA CYS A 272 -26.36 -8.03 -31.08
C CYS A 272 -26.91 -7.26 -32.28
N LYS A 273 -26.31 -6.14 -32.70
CA LYS A 273 -26.70 -5.40 -33.91
C LYS A 273 -26.78 -6.32 -35.13
N HIS A 274 -25.82 -7.23 -35.25
CA HIS A 274 -25.66 -8.15 -36.39
C HIS A 274 -26.21 -9.56 -36.16
N GLY A 275 -27.17 -9.72 -35.24
CA GLY A 275 -27.92 -10.97 -35.10
C GLY A 275 -27.22 -12.07 -34.30
N ILE A 276 -26.17 -11.75 -33.56
CA ILE A 276 -25.44 -12.68 -32.70
C ILE A 276 -25.85 -12.39 -31.23
N PRO A 277 -26.75 -13.17 -30.62
CA PRO A 277 -27.31 -12.88 -29.29
C PRO A 277 -26.22 -12.92 -28.20
N SER A 278 -25.80 -11.74 -27.71
CA SER A 278 -24.60 -11.60 -26.89
C SER A 278 -24.83 -10.79 -25.62
N VAL A 279 -24.18 -11.22 -24.54
CA VAL A 279 -24.05 -10.44 -23.29
C VAL A 279 -22.58 -10.16 -23.01
N ALA A 280 -22.29 -9.11 -22.26
CA ALA A 280 -20.92 -8.72 -21.96
C ALA A 280 -20.55 -8.91 -20.48
N VAL A 281 -19.32 -9.35 -20.25
CA VAL A 281 -18.65 -9.30 -18.95
C VAL A 281 -17.61 -8.18 -18.94
N SER A 282 -17.39 -7.60 -17.76
CA SER A 282 -16.45 -6.50 -17.56
C SER A 282 -14.98 -6.89 -17.65
N GLY A 283 -14.70 -8.19 -17.55
CA GLY A 283 -13.41 -8.85 -17.75
C GLY A 283 -13.59 -10.36 -17.83
N ILE A 284 -12.67 -11.08 -18.46
CA ILE A 284 -12.81 -12.54 -18.69
C ILE A 284 -13.02 -13.39 -17.42
N GLN A 285 -12.55 -12.92 -16.26
CA GLN A 285 -12.71 -13.63 -14.99
C GLN A 285 -14.04 -13.33 -14.26
N ASN A 286 -14.82 -12.37 -14.77
CA ASN A 286 -15.84 -11.68 -13.98
C ASN A 286 -17.27 -12.20 -14.21
N LEU A 287 -17.43 -13.43 -14.72
CA LEU A 287 -18.73 -13.98 -15.06
C LEU A 287 -19.57 -14.41 -13.83
N GLY A 288 -18.95 -14.65 -12.67
CA GLY A 288 -19.65 -15.10 -11.46
C GLY A 288 -19.26 -14.32 -10.21
N TYR A 289 -20.20 -14.18 -9.28
CA TYR A 289 -19.97 -13.53 -7.98
C TYR A 289 -20.24 -14.52 -6.85
N ASN A 290 -19.29 -14.67 -5.92
CA ASN A 290 -19.34 -15.66 -4.82
C ASN A 290 -19.62 -17.11 -5.28
N GLY A 291 -19.16 -17.50 -6.48
CA GLY A 291 -19.34 -18.85 -7.00
C GLY A 291 -20.72 -19.12 -7.63
N ALA A 292 -21.57 -18.10 -7.82
CA ALA A 292 -22.86 -18.22 -8.48
C ALA A 292 -22.92 -17.43 -9.81
N LEU A 293 -23.70 -17.94 -10.76
CA LEU A 293 -24.03 -17.23 -12.00
C LEU A 293 -25.00 -16.06 -11.73
N PRO A 294 -24.89 -14.96 -12.49
CA PRO A 294 -25.87 -13.89 -12.49
C PRO A 294 -27.26 -14.44 -12.82
N GLU A 295 -28.26 -14.11 -11.99
CA GLU A 295 -29.61 -14.63 -12.15
C GLU A 295 -30.23 -14.25 -13.50
N ASP A 296 -29.94 -13.05 -14.00
CA ASP A 296 -30.39 -12.58 -15.31
C ASP A 296 -29.90 -13.47 -16.45
N LEU A 297 -28.67 -14.00 -16.35
CA LEU A 297 -28.14 -14.92 -17.35
C LEU A 297 -28.93 -16.23 -17.35
N VAL A 298 -29.27 -16.74 -16.17
CA VAL A 298 -30.07 -17.97 -16.02
C VAL A 298 -31.47 -17.76 -16.59
N ARG A 299 -32.08 -16.61 -16.32
CA ARG A 299 -33.39 -16.24 -16.87
C ARG A 299 -33.37 -16.16 -18.40
N ILE A 300 -32.37 -15.51 -19.00
CA ILE A 300 -32.21 -15.49 -20.47
C ILE A 300 -32.15 -16.92 -21.03
N ILE A 301 -31.30 -17.78 -20.46
CA ILE A 301 -31.13 -19.16 -20.93
C ILE A 301 -32.46 -19.93 -20.88
N SER A 302 -33.16 -19.84 -19.74
CA SER A 302 -34.40 -20.58 -19.51
C SER A 302 -35.59 -20.04 -20.34
N THR A 303 -35.79 -18.73 -20.40
CA THR A 303 -36.94 -18.11 -21.06
C THR A 303 -36.81 -18.15 -22.58
N CYS A 304 -35.60 -17.96 -23.11
CA CYS A 304 -35.35 -17.95 -24.55
C CYS A 304 -34.99 -19.33 -25.14
N GLY A 305 -35.09 -20.39 -24.33
CA GLY A 305 -34.86 -21.77 -24.77
C GLY A 305 -33.45 -22.03 -25.31
N VAL A 306 -32.44 -21.38 -24.73
CA VAL A 306 -31.04 -21.48 -25.16
C VAL A 306 -30.54 -22.90 -24.92
N LYS A 307 -30.00 -23.52 -25.96
CA LYS A 307 -29.44 -24.88 -25.91
C LYS A 307 -27.92 -24.89 -25.81
N GLU A 308 -27.28 -23.81 -26.24
CA GLU A 308 -25.84 -23.71 -26.37
C GLU A 308 -25.34 -22.38 -25.80
N VAL A 309 -24.24 -22.41 -25.06
CA VAL A 309 -23.59 -21.23 -24.51
C VAL A 309 -22.14 -21.18 -24.96
N ALA A 310 -21.72 -20.06 -25.52
CA ALA A 310 -20.37 -19.88 -26.06
C ALA A 310 -19.65 -18.72 -25.37
N PHE A 311 -18.44 -18.96 -24.88
CA PHE A 311 -17.57 -17.91 -24.35
C PHE A 311 -16.50 -17.56 -25.38
N MET A 312 -16.52 -16.33 -25.89
CA MET A 312 -15.68 -15.87 -26.99
C MET A 312 -14.53 -15.00 -26.49
N PHE A 313 -13.30 -15.42 -26.80
CA PHE A 313 -12.07 -14.67 -26.57
C PHE A 313 -11.63 -13.88 -27.81
N ASP A 314 -10.82 -12.86 -27.57
CA ASP A 314 -10.13 -12.12 -28.63
C ASP A 314 -8.98 -12.94 -29.23
N SER A 315 -8.39 -12.45 -30.32
CA SER A 315 -7.28 -13.12 -30.99
C SER A 315 -5.97 -13.16 -30.17
N ASP A 316 -5.91 -12.50 -29.02
CA ASP A 316 -4.77 -12.47 -28.08
C ASP A 316 -4.91 -13.47 -26.90
N TRP A 317 -5.83 -14.42 -27.02
CA TRP A 317 -6.17 -15.45 -26.03
C TRP A 317 -5.00 -16.38 -25.65
N ASP A 318 -4.03 -16.55 -26.55
CA ASP A 318 -2.86 -17.43 -26.39
C ASP A 318 -1.54 -16.64 -26.34
N ASP A 319 -1.61 -15.30 -26.33
CA ASP A 319 -0.41 -14.47 -26.29
C ASP A 319 0.23 -14.48 -24.90
N ILE A 320 1.57 -14.54 -24.87
CA ILE A 320 2.36 -14.27 -23.67
C ILE A 320 2.68 -12.78 -23.56
N SER A 321 3.02 -12.32 -22.34
CA SER A 321 3.35 -10.92 -22.11
C SER A 321 4.52 -10.47 -22.98
N THR A 322 4.44 -9.28 -23.59
CA THR A 322 5.53 -8.71 -24.38
C THR A 322 6.65 -8.11 -23.52
N ASN A 323 6.38 -7.86 -22.22
CA ASN A 323 7.31 -7.26 -21.26
C ASN A 323 7.69 -8.26 -20.16
N LEU A 324 8.27 -9.40 -20.53
CA LEU A 324 8.69 -10.43 -19.57
C LEU A 324 10.00 -10.03 -18.89
N ARG A 325 10.01 -10.03 -17.56
CA ARG A 325 11.22 -9.92 -16.73
C ARG A 325 11.77 -11.32 -16.42
N LEU A 326 13.03 -11.39 -16.02
CA LEU A 326 13.76 -12.64 -15.71
C LEU A 326 13.08 -13.57 -14.68
N ASN A 327 12.16 -13.04 -13.86
CA ASN A 327 11.44 -13.80 -12.84
C ASN A 327 9.92 -13.91 -13.10
N ASP A 328 9.45 -13.40 -14.24
CA ASP A 328 8.02 -13.44 -14.55
C ASP A 328 7.62 -14.85 -15.01
N ARG A 329 6.47 -15.31 -14.51
CA ARG A 329 5.84 -16.56 -14.96
C ARG A 329 5.28 -16.36 -16.36
N VAL A 330 5.87 -17.02 -17.36
CA VAL A 330 5.52 -16.82 -18.77
C VAL A 330 4.11 -17.30 -19.09
N GLU A 331 3.62 -18.29 -18.34
CA GLU A 331 2.29 -18.86 -18.50
C GLU A 331 1.19 -18.05 -17.82
N LYS A 332 1.52 -16.96 -17.09
CA LYS A 332 0.54 -16.21 -16.28
C LYS A 332 -0.65 -15.74 -17.12
N ARG A 333 -0.41 -15.23 -18.32
CA ARG A 333 -1.46 -14.72 -19.20
C ARG A 333 -2.31 -15.85 -19.82
N PRO A 334 -1.73 -16.87 -20.48
CA PRO A 334 -2.49 -18.06 -20.90
C PRO A 334 -3.25 -18.75 -19.76
N SER A 335 -2.65 -18.81 -18.57
CA SER A 335 -3.30 -19.36 -17.37
C SER A 335 -4.56 -18.60 -16.98
N ASN A 336 -4.57 -17.27 -17.13
CA ASN A 336 -5.77 -16.48 -16.89
C ASN A 336 -6.90 -16.91 -17.86
N PHE A 337 -6.62 -17.04 -19.17
CA PHE A 337 -7.64 -17.49 -20.13
C PHE A 337 -8.13 -18.92 -19.83
N PHE A 338 -7.22 -19.83 -19.45
CA PHE A 338 -7.59 -21.17 -18.98
C PHE A 338 -8.54 -21.13 -17.79
N TYR A 339 -8.20 -20.37 -16.73
CA TYR A 339 -9.05 -20.27 -15.56
C TYR A 339 -10.40 -19.63 -15.87
N ALA A 340 -10.44 -18.66 -16.78
CA ALA A 340 -11.69 -18.05 -17.24
C ALA A 340 -12.59 -19.08 -17.94
N ALA A 341 -12.03 -19.84 -18.90
CA ALA A 341 -12.75 -20.91 -19.60
C ALA A 341 -13.21 -22.04 -18.67
N ARG A 342 -12.35 -22.46 -17.74
CA ARG A 342 -12.68 -23.48 -16.74
C ARG A 342 -13.81 -23.03 -15.83
N ASN A 343 -13.72 -21.81 -15.28
CA ASN A 343 -14.74 -21.27 -14.39
C ASN A 343 -16.07 -21.10 -15.14
N PHE A 344 -16.05 -20.58 -16.37
CA PHE A 344 -17.23 -20.51 -17.23
C PHE A 344 -17.90 -21.87 -17.41
N LYS A 345 -17.13 -22.90 -17.75
CA LYS A 345 -17.62 -24.27 -17.91
C LYS A 345 -18.25 -24.81 -16.62
N GLU A 346 -17.61 -24.62 -15.47
CA GLU A 346 -18.14 -25.08 -14.18
C GLU A 346 -19.42 -24.32 -13.80
N TYR A 347 -19.49 -23.02 -14.07
CA TYR A 347 -20.71 -22.24 -13.89
C TYR A 347 -21.87 -22.75 -14.74
N MET A 348 -21.64 -23.03 -16.03
CA MET A 348 -22.69 -23.55 -16.91
C MET A 348 -23.10 -24.98 -16.54
N ARG A 349 -22.17 -25.81 -16.05
CA ARG A 349 -22.49 -27.15 -15.51
C ARG A 349 -23.38 -27.08 -14.28
N ALA A 350 -23.20 -26.07 -13.42
CA ALA A 350 -24.02 -25.90 -12.23
C ALA A 350 -25.50 -25.64 -12.55
N LEU A 351 -25.84 -25.21 -13.77
CA LEU A 351 -27.23 -25.04 -14.22
C LEU A 351 -28.02 -26.35 -14.23
N LYS A 352 -27.35 -27.50 -14.31
CA LYS A 352 -27.99 -28.82 -14.17
C LYS A 352 -28.73 -28.97 -12.83
N ASN A 353 -28.25 -28.30 -11.78
CA ASN A 353 -28.94 -28.30 -10.46
C ASN A 353 -30.30 -27.58 -10.50
N ARG A 354 -30.55 -26.78 -11.54
CA ARG A 354 -31.82 -26.09 -11.81
C ARG A 354 -32.58 -26.73 -12.99
N ASP A 355 -32.22 -27.97 -13.35
CA ASP A 355 -32.78 -28.73 -14.48
C ASP A 355 -32.61 -28.07 -15.87
N ILE A 356 -31.55 -27.26 -16.01
CA ILE A 356 -31.18 -26.60 -17.26
C ILE A 356 -29.95 -27.30 -17.83
N TYR A 357 -30.06 -27.77 -19.08
CA TYR A 357 -28.98 -28.48 -19.78
C TYR A 357 -28.59 -27.68 -21.01
N VAL A 358 -27.32 -27.28 -21.07
CA VAL A 358 -26.74 -26.54 -22.20
C VAL A 358 -25.45 -27.18 -22.66
N GLU A 359 -25.20 -27.13 -23.97
CA GLU A 359 -23.87 -27.42 -24.51
C GLU A 359 -22.97 -26.21 -24.32
N ILE A 360 -21.70 -26.45 -23.98
CA ILE A 360 -20.74 -25.42 -23.59
C ILE A 360 -19.66 -25.36 -24.66
N TYR A 361 -19.49 -24.18 -25.24
CA TYR A 361 -18.46 -23.86 -26.21
C TYR A 361 -17.51 -22.80 -25.66
N VAL A 362 -16.22 -22.95 -25.95
CA VAL A 362 -15.20 -21.90 -25.78
C VAL A 362 -14.63 -21.64 -27.16
N GLY A 363 -14.56 -20.39 -27.57
CA GLY A 363 -14.04 -20.02 -28.87
C GLY A 363 -13.20 -18.76 -28.84
N HIS A 364 -12.49 -18.50 -29.93
CA HIS A 364 -11.73 -17.27 -30.08
C HIS A 364 -11.77 -16.77 -31.52
N ILE A 365 -11.48 -15.48 -31.68
CA ILE A 365 -11.21 -14.88 -33.00
C ILE A 365 -9.82 -15.32 -33.49
N GLN A 366 -9.70 -15.67 -34.76
CA GLN A 366 -8.42 -15.98 -35.38
C GLN A 366 -7.67 -14.71 -35.75
N LYS A 367 -6.34 -14.74 -35.62
CA LYS A 367 -5.49 -13.63 -36.08
C LYS A 367 -5.58 -13.50 -37.61
N ASN A 368 -5.77 -12.29 -38.09
CA ASN A 368 -5.83 -11.98 -39.52
C ASN A 368 -4.81 -10.89 -39.90
N GLU A 369 -4.59 -10.68 -41.20
CA GLU A 369 -3.65 -9.66 -41.71
C GLU A 369 -4.05 -8.23 -41.33
N ALA A 370 -5.35 -7.98 -41.13
CA ALA A 370 -5.88 -6.69 -40.72
C ALA A 370 -5.63 -6.35 -39.24
N GLY A 371 -5.21 -7.33 -38.44
CA GLY A 371 -4.95 -7.16 -37.01
C GLY A 371 -6.23 -7.01 -36.17
N ASP A 372 -7.36 -7.53 -36.64
CA ASP A 372 -8.62 -7.48 -35.90
C ASP A 372 -8.51 -8.35 -34.64
N LYS A 373 -8.82 -7.76 -33.47
CA LYS A 373 -8.63 -8.42 -32.18
C LYS A 373 -9.91 -9.03 -31.67
N GLY A 374 -10.95 -8.20 -31.59
CA GLY A 374 -12.27 -8.61 -31.16
C GLY A 374 -13.23 -8.86 -32.32
N LEU A 375 -14.39 -9.41 -31.98
CA LEU A 375 -15.50 -9.57 -32.92
C LEU A 375 -16.01 -8.20 -33.44
N ASP A 376 -15.98 -7.16 -32.61
CA ASP A 376 -16.39 -5.81 -33.05
C ASP A 376 -15.44 -5.20 -34.06
N ASP A 377 -14.12 -5.43 -33.91
CA ASP A 377 -13.11 -5.03 -34.90
C ASP A 377 -13.36 -5.77 -36.22
N LEU A 378 -13.53 -7.10 -36.16
CA LEU A 378 -13.77 -7.93 -37.33
C LEU A 378 -15.01 -7.48 -38.11
N LEU A 379 -16.13 -7.25 -37.41
CA LEU A 379 -17.39 -6.76 -38.00
C LEU A 379 -17.36 -5.30 -38.44
N SER A 380 -16.39 -4.51 -38.01
CA SER A 380 -16.27 -3.09 -38.38
C SER A 380 -15.20 -2.84 -39.43
N ASN A 381 -14.29 -3.80 -39.63
CA ASN A 381 -13.15 -3.70 -40.52
C ASN A 381 -13.20 -4.80 -41.61
N SER A 382 -12.69 -6.01 -41.36
CA SER A 382 -12.57 -7.07 -42.39
C SER A 382 -13.90 -7.55 -42.97
N LEU A 383 -14.95 -7.56 -42.16
CA LEU A 383 -16.30 -8.01 -42.54
C LEU A 383 -17.29 -6.86 -42.70
N LYS A 384 -16.81 -5.62 -42.85
CA LYS A 384 -17.68 -4.49 -43.16
C LYS A 384 -18.49 -4.78 -44.43
N GLU A 385 -19.82 -4.58 -44.37
CA GLU A 385 -20.80 -4.91 -45.43
C GLU A 385 -20.96 -6.42 -45.73
N ARG A 386 -20.31 -7.28 -44.97
CA ARG A 386 -20.37 -8.75 -45.06
C ARG A 386 -20.50 -9.38 -43.67
N GLU A 387 -21.18 -8.68 -42.76
CA GLU A 387 -21.24 -9.03 -41.34
C GLU A 387 -21.93 -10.39 -41.09
N GLU A 388 -22.86 -10.78 -41.97
CA GLU A 388 -23.55 -12.08 -41.92
C GLU A 388 -22.59 -13.27 -42.08
N GLU A 389 -21.43 -13.09 -42.74
CA GLU A 389 -20.41 -14.14 -42.90
C GLU A 389 -19.93 -14.66 -41.55
N LEU A 390 -19.88 -13.80 -40.51
CA LEU A 390 -19.36 -14.22 -39.21
C LEU A 390 -20.30 -15.20 -38.50
N ALA A 391 -21.60 -14.94 -38.54
CA ALA A 391 -22.59 -15.84 -37.93
C ALA A 391 -22.58 -17.21 -38.61
N GLN A 392 -22.43 -17.22 -39.96
CA GLN A 392 -22.30 -18.44 -40.75
C GLN A 392 -21.00 -19.19 -40.44
N ASP A 393 -19.88 -18.47 -40.31
CA ASP A 393 -18.58 -19.05 -39.98
C ASP A 393 -18.55 -19.68 -38.58
N ILE A 394 -19.17 -19.02 -37.60
CA ILE A 394 -19.32 -19.56 -36.25
C ILE A 394 -20.17 -20.85 -36.28
N ASP A 395 -21.27 -20.86 -37.01
CA ASP A 395 -22.12 -22.05 -37.11
C ASP A 395 -21.40 -23.21 -37.80
N PHE A 396 -20.65 -22.91 -38.87
CA PHE A 396 -19.79 -23.88 -39.52
C PHE A 396 -18.74 -24.44 -38.55
N ALA A 397 -18.00 -23.57 -37.84
CA ALA A 397 -16.95 -23.96 -36.90
C ALA A 397 -17.48 -24.86 -35.77
N CYS A 398 -18.66 -24.57 -35.21
CA CYS A 398 -19.27 -25.39 -34.16
C CYS A 398 -19.64 -26.81 -34.63
N ASN A 399 -19.89 -27.01 -35.92
CA ASN A 399 -20.25 -28.29 -36.52
C ASN A 399 -19.06 -29.04 -37.15
N GLU A 400 -17.91 -28.38 -37.30
CA GLU A 400 -16.68 -28.95 -37.84
C GLU A 400 -15.94 -29.79 -36.77
N LYS A 401 -15.22 -30.84 -37.19
CA LYS A 401 -14.61 -31.82 -36.26
C LYS A 401 -13.44 -31.25 -35.46
N LYS A 402 -12.64 -30.36 -36.06
CA LYS A 402 -11.54 -29.66 -35.38
C LYS A 402 -11.99 -28.36 -34.72
N GLY A 403 -13.16 -27.83 -35.10
CA GLY A 403 -13.68 -26.57 -34.61
C GLY A 403 -13.20 -25.34 -35.41
N LEU A 404 -12.53 -25.54 -36.54
CA LEU A 404 -11.81 -24.47 -37.23
C LEU A 404 -12.65 -23.84 -38.34
N GLY A 405 -13.04 -22.58 -38.14
CA GLY A 405 -13.66 -21.73 -39.16
C GLY A 405 -12.63 -20.91 -39.94
N LYS A 406 -13.12 -19.94 -40.72
CA LYS A 406 -12.31 -18.97 -41.46
C LYS A 406 -11.83 -17.82 -40.57
N TYR A 407 -12.68 -17.37 -39.66
CA TYR A 407 -12.44 -16.22 -38.79
C TYR A 407 -12.46 -16.59 -37.30
N VAL A 408 -13.11 -17.70 -36.94
CA VAL A 408 -13.19 -18.17 -35.55
C VAL A 408 -12.72 -19.61 -35.40
N GLU A 409 -12.36 -19.99 -34.19
CA GLU A 409 -12.19 -21.40 -33.80
C GLU A 409 -13.06 -21.68 -32.57
N MET A 410 -13.80 -22.79 -32.60
CA MET A 410 -14.86 -23.12 -31.64
C MET A 410 -14.65 -24.52 -31.05
N PHE A 411 -14.50 -24.60 -29.73
CA PHE A 411 -14.27 -25.85 -29.02
C PHE A 411 -15.50 -26.25 -28.20
N LYS A 412 -16.09 -27.41 -28.48
CA LYS A 412 -17.16 -27.99 -27.66
C LYS A 412 -16.58 -28.63 -26.40
N VAL A 413 -16.58 -27.88 -25.29
CA VAL A 413 -15.90 -28.25 -24.03
C VAL A 413 -16.80 -28.93 -23.00
N THR A 414 -18.09 -29.14 -23.30
CA THR A 414 -19.10 -29.73 -22.38
C THR A 414 -18.57 -30.93 -21.60
N THR A 415 -17.90 -31.87 -22.29
CA THR A 415 -17.40 -33.14 -21.74
C THR A 415 -15.90 -33.16 -21.47
N TRP A 416 -15.18 -32.07 -21.75
CA TRP A 416 -13.72 -32.05 -21.62
C TRP A 416 -13.31 -32.10 -20.14
N THR A 417 -12.17 -32.73 -19.87
CA THR A 417 -11.51 -32.66 -18.55
C THR A 417 -10.70 -31.37 -18.44
N ASP A 418 -10.31 -30.99 -17.23
CA ASP A 418 -9.44 -29.83 -17.02
C ASP A 418 -8.09 -30.01 -17.73
N HIS A 419 -7.54 -31.23 -17.75
CA HIS A 419 -6.34 -31.56 -18.52
C HIS A 419 -6.52 -31.27 -20.01
N LYS A 420 -7.62 -31.77 -20.61
CA LYS A 420 -7.90 -31.52 -22.03
C LYS A 420 -8.13 -30.03 -22.32
N LEU A 421 -8.70 -29.29 -21.38
CA LEU A 421 -8.86 -27.84 -21.51
C LEU A 421 -7.52 -27.10 -21.41
N GLN A 422 -6.57 -27.57 -20.59
CA GLN A 422 -5.20 -27.03 -20.52
C GLN A 422 -4.42 -27.22 -21.82
N GLU A 423 -4.73 -28.24 -22.62
CA GLU A 423 -4.10 -28.48 -23.92
C GLU A 423 -4.30 -27.32 -24.90
N LEU A 424 -5.41 -26.56 -24.80
CA LEU A 424 -5.65 -25.40 -25.65
C LEU A 424 -4.54 -24.35 -25.57
N TRP A 425 -3.92 -24.20 -24.40
CA TRP A 425 -2.81 -23.27 -24.11
C TRP A 425 -1.49 -23.99 -23.80
N CYS A 426 -1.41 -25.30 -24.06
CA CYS A 426 -0.25 -26.13 -23.71
C CYS A 426 0.19 -26.07 -22.22
N LEU A 427 -0.73 -25.74 -21.29
CA LEU A 427 -0.40 -25.56 -19.87
C LEU A 427 -0.11 -26.87 -19.11
N HIS A 428 -0.36 -28.01 -19.74
CA HIS A 428 -0.15 -29.35 -19.18
C HIS A 428 1.32 -29.81 -19.28
N SER A 429 2.13 -29.20 -20.16
CA SER A 429 3.54 -29.56 -20.38
C SER A 429 4.37 -28.32 -20.64
N HIS A 430 5.48 -28.18 -19.91
CA HIS A 430 6.44 -27.11 -20.17
C HIS A 430 7.12 -27.27 -21.53
N GLU A 431 7.31 -28.50 -22.04
CA GLU A 431 7.85 -28.72 -23.39
C GLU A 431 6.89 -28.22 -24.46
N ALA A 432 5.61 -28.62 -24.36
CA ALA A 432 4.58 -28.20 -25.31
C ALA A 432 4.40 -26.67 -25.30
N PHE A 433 4.39 -26.06 -24.10
CA PHE A 433 4.30 -24.61 -23.95
C PHE A 433 5.51 -23.90 -24.53
N ALA A 434 6.72 -24.38 -24.21
CA ALA A 434 7.96 -23.77 -24.68
C ALA A 434 8.10 -23.84 -26.20
N GLU A 435 7.69 -24.95 -26.82
CA GLU A 435 7.72 -25.08 -28.28
C GLU A 435 6.68 -24.17 -28.95
N ARG A 436 5.47 -24.05 -28.36
CA ARG A 436 4.42 -23.16 -28.88
C ARG A 436 4.80 -21.69 -28.87
N HIS A 437 5.52 -21.26 -27.83
CA HIS A 437 5.94 -19.86 -27.66
C HIS A 437 7.45 -19.66 -27.90
N LYS A 438 8.08 -20.59 -28.64
CA LYS A 438 9.54 -20.64 -28.84
C LYS A 438 10.11 -19.34 -29.40
N ASP A 439 9.41 -18.69 -30.32
CA ASP A 439 9.89 -17.47 -30.97
C ASP A 439 10.14 -16.31 -30.01
N VAL A 440 9.41 -16.27 -28.91
CA VAL A 440 9.60 -15.29 -27.85
C VAL A 440 10.55 -15.83 -26.79
N LEU A 441 10.36 -17.08 -26.36
CA LEU A 441 11.09 -17.66 -25.22
C LEU A 441 12.57 -17.96 -25.52
N LYS A 442 12.93 -18.25 -26.78
CA LYS A 442 14.33 -18.50 -27.19
C LYS A 442 15.25 -17.28 -26.99
N ASN A 443 14.67 -16.08 -26.94
CA ASN A 443 15.41 -14.84 -26.75
C ASN A 443 15.60 -14.49 -25.26
N LEU A 444 15.03 -15.28 -24.34
CA LEU A 444 15.20 -15.11 -22.90
C LEU A 444 16.36 -15.98 -22.41
N PRO A 445 17.26 -15.46 -21.55
CA PRO A 445 18.37 -16.25 -20.99
C PRO A 445 17.85 -17.42 -20.13
N GLU A 446 16.75 -17.19 -19.42
CA GLU A 446 15.94 -18.18 -18.74
C GLU A 446 14.53 -17.60 -18.54
N PHE A 447 13.55 -18.46 -18.28
CA PHE A 447 12.17 -18.08 -18.05
C PHE A 447 11.49 -19.01 -17.03
N VAL A 448 10.51 -18.48 -16.29
CA VAL A 448 9.80 -19.25 -15.27
C VAL A 448 8.51 -19.84 -15.87
N PHE A 449 8.37 -21.16 -15.82
CA PHE A 449 7.11 -21.87 -16.08
C PHE A 449 6.76 -22.74 -14.87
N GLY A 450 5.55 -22.58 -14.33
CA GLY A 450 5.16 -23.23 -13.09
C GLY A 450 5.93 -22.65 -11.91
N ARG A 451 6.72 -23.48 -11.23
CA ARG A 451 7.58 -23.07 -10.10
C ARG A 451 9.06 -23.00 -10.49
N TYR A 452 9.37 -23.14 -11.77
CA TYR A 452 10.68 -23.59 -12.21
C TYR A 452 11.25 -22.76 -13.34
N ARG A 453 12.58 -22.63 -13.35
CA ARG A 453 13.33 -21.88 -14.36
C ARG A 453 13.82 -22.80 -15.48
N TRP A 454 13.51 -22.43 -16.71
CA TRP A 454 13.87 -23.15 -17.92
C TRP A 454 14.68 -22.23 -18.83
N LYS A 455 15.52 -22.81 -19.68
CA LYS A 455 16.23 -22.09 -20.74
C LYS A 455 16.36 -22.96 -21.97
N PHE A 456 16.56 -22.32 -23.11
CA PHE A 456 17.04 -23.03 -24.31
C PHE A 456 18.58 -23.07 -24.25
N ASP A 457 19.16 -24.26 -24.44
CA ASP A 457 20.61 -24.40 -24.57
C ASP A 457 21.12 -23.90 -25.94
N GLU A 458 22.44 -23.94 -26.16
CA GLU A 458 23.08 -23.51 -27.41
C GLU A 458 22.58 -24.30 -28.64
N ASN A 459 22.00 -25.48 -28.44
CA ASN A 459 21.45 -26.33 -29.49
C ASN A 459 19.93 -26.11 -29.68
N GLY A 460 19.34 -25.15 -28.96
CA GLY A 460 17.91 -24.87 -29.01
C GLY A 460 17.04 -25.93 -28.31
N LYS A 461 17.61 -26.74 -27.42
CA LYS A 461 16.88 -27.72 -26.60
C LYS A 461 16.47 -27.09 -25.27
N LEU A 462 15.23 -27.34 -24.86
CA LEU A 462 14.72 -26.91 -23.55
C LEU A 462 15.41 -27.69 -22.43
N VAL A 463 16.07 -26.99 -21.51
CA VAL A 463 16.75 -27.55 -20.34
C VAL A 463 16.37 -26.78 -19.08
N LEU A 464 16.48 -27.43 -17.92
CA LEU A 464 16.31 -26.77 -16.63
C LEU A 464 17.48 -25.80 -16.39
N ALA A 465 17.20 -24.61 -15.86
CA ALA A 465 18.24 -23.61 -15.61
C ALA A 465 19.13 -23.96 -14.40
N GLN A 466 18.63 -24.80 -13.46
CA GLN A 466 19.36 -25.26 -12.27
C GLN A 466 19.62 -26.79 -12.34
N PRO A 467 20.80 -27.25 -12.73
CA PRO A 467 21.15 -28.68 -12.66
C PRO A 467 21.32 -29.18 -11.22
N PHE A 468 21.18 -30.49 -10.99
CA PHE A 468 21.55 -31.14 -9.73
C PHE A 468 23.07 -31.11 -9.55
N ASP A 469 23.55 -30.69 -8.38
CA ASP A 469 24.87 -31.14 -7.92
C ASP A 469 24.75 -32.59 -7.40
N ASP A 470 25.80 -33.40 -7.54
CA ASP A 470 25.77 -34.82 -7.18
C ASP A 470 25.45 -35.06 -5.70
N ASP A 471 25.76 -34.09 -4.84
CA ASP A 471 25.47 -34.06 -3.40
C ASP A 471 24.04 -33.58 -3.06
N GLU A 472 23.22 -33.22 -4.06
CA GLU A 472 21.80 -32.88 -3.92
C GLU A 472 20.85 -34.01 -4.35
N LYS A 473 21.38 -35.11 -4.90
CA LYS A 473 20.59 -36.30 -5.25
C LYS A 473 20.11 -36.98 -3.97
N PHE A 474 18.90 -36.64 -3.54
CA PHE A 474 18.25 -37.23 -2.34
C PHE A 474 17.82 -38.70 -2.53
N TRP A 475 18.29 -39.36 -3.58
CA TRP A 475 18.13 -40.79 -3.80
C TRP A 475 19.42 -41.41 -4.31
N GLU A 476 19.59 -42.70 -4.06
CA GLU A 476 20.66 -43.54 -4.59
C GLU A 476 20.06 -44.71 -5.39
N GLU A 477 20.68 -45.02 -6.53
CA GLU A 477 20.31 -46.17 -7.35
C GLU A 477 21.14 -47.39 -6.89
N VAL A 478 20.48 -48.38 -6.29
CA VAL A 478 21.12 -49.59 -5.77
C VAL A 478 20.71 -50.80 -6.59
N GLU A 479 21.68 -51.45 -7.24
CA GLU A 479 21.43 -52.71 -7.92
C GLU A 479 21.28 -53.85 -6.91
N LYS A 480 20.15 -54.54 -6.93
CA LYS A 480 19.91 -55.76 -6.16
C LYS A 480 19.64 -56.93 -7.10
N THR A 481 20.19 -58.09 -6.77
CA THR A 481 19.89 -59.32 -7.50
C THR A 481 18.72 -60.04 -6.85
N ASP A 482 17.73 -60.45 -7.63
CA ASP A 482 16.65 -61.31 -7.13
C ASP A 482 17.14 -62.74 -6.86
N ARG A 483 16.29 -63.58 -6.25
CA ARG A 483 16.61 -65.00 -5.96
C ARG A 483 16.84 -65.84 -7.22
N SER A 484 16.53 -65.30 -8.40
CA SER A 484 16.65 -65.94 -9.71
C SER A 484 17.86 -65.45 -10.51
N GLY A 485 18.67 -64.54 -9.95
CA GLY A 485 19.87 -63.99 -10.59
C GLY A 485 19.66 -62.76 -11.47
N ASN A 486 18.44 -62.18 -11.53
CA ASN A 486 18.18 -60.97 -12.31
C ASN A 486 18.53 -59.71 -11.52
N ALA A 487 19.21 -58.75 -12.15
CA ALA A 487 19.48 -57.44 -11.58
C ALA A 487 18.22 -56.56 -11.63
N ARG A 488 17.85 -55.95 -10.49
CA ARG A 488 16.81 -54.92 -10.37
C ARG A 488 17.41 -53.67 -9.74
N THR A 489 17.10 -52.51 -10.28
CA THR A 489 17.49 -51.22 -9.66
C THR A 489 16.44 -50.83 -8.64
N GLU A 490 16.86 -50.61 -7.39
CA GLU A 490 16.02 -50.13 -6.30
C GLU A 490 16.49 -48.73 -5.86
N TYR A 491 15.56 -47.82 -5.65
CA TYR A 491 15.86 -46.44 -5.26
C TYR A 491 15.78 -46.32 -3.74
N GLN A 492 16.85 -45.84 -3.10
CA GLN A 492 16.91 -45.61 -1.66
C GLN A 492 17.01 -44.12 -1.36
N PHE A 493 16.35 -43.66 -0.29
CA PHE A 493 16.35 -42.25 0.08
C PHE A 493 17.65 -41.86 0.78
N CYS A 494 18.32 -40.81 0.30
CA CYS A 494 19.53 -40.27 0.89
C CYS A 494 19.19 -39.06 1.78
N TYR A 495 19.21 -39.27 3.10
CA TYR A 495 18.89 -38.22 4.07
C TYR A 495 19.86 -37.04 3.99
N VAL A 496 21.17 -37.29 3.91
CA VAL A 496 22.18 -36.22 3.88
C VAL A 496 21.98 -35.33 2.65
N ASN A 497 21.82 -35.94 1.47
CA ASN A 497 21.62 -35.19 0.24
C ASN A 497 20.26 -34.48 0.20
N SER A 498 19.21 -35.03 0.83
CA SER A 498 17.94 -34.30 0.98
C SER A 498 18.07 -33.06 1.87
N HIS A 499 18.93 -33.13 2.89
CA HIS A 499 19.22 -32.00 3.75
C HIS A 499 20.00 -30.94 2.99
N ASN A 500 21.02 -31.34 2.22
CA ASN A 500 21.78 -30.43 1.35
C ASN A 500 20.86 -29.78 0.32
N PHE A 501 20.04 -30.56 -0.38
CA PHE A 501 19.08 -30.09 -1.36
C PHE A 501 18.16 -28.99 -0.81
N LEU A 502 17.59 -29.20 0.38
CA LEU A 502 16.71 -28.24 1.04
C LEU A 502 17.49 -27.01 1.52
N GLN A 503 18.66 -27.19 2.13
CA GLN A 503 19.49 -26.07 2.63
C GLN A 503 20.02 -25.18 1.52
N ASN A 504 20.49 -25.75 0.42
CA ASN A 504 20.96 -25.02 -0.75
C ASN A 504 19.83 -24.20 -1.41
N ARG A 505 18.58 -24.59 -1.16
CA ARG A 505 17.36 -23.87 -1.58
C ARG A 505 16.80 -22.98 -0.48
N GLY A 506 17.59 -22.68 0.56
CA GLY A 506 17.24 -21.72 1.59
C GLY A 506 16.34 -22.24 2.71
N PHE A 507 16.04 -23.54 2.77
CA PHE A 507 15.27 -24.12 3.87
C PHE A 507 16.16 -24.37 5.09
N GLY A 508 15.72 -23.92 6.26
CA GLY A 508 16.48 -24.12 7.49
C GLY A 508 15.68 -23.82 8.74
N ARG A 509 16.39 -23.68 9.85
CA ARG A 509 15.82 -23.30 11.15
C ARG A 509 16.27 -21.91 11.55
N LEU A 510 15.38 -21.13 12.14
CA LEU A 510 15.73 -19.89 12.81
C LEU A 510 15.53 -20.04 14.32
N ARG A 511 16.49 -19.56 15.11
CA ARG A 511 16.40 -19.54 16.57
C ARG A 511 15.56 -18.36 17.04
N ARG A 512 14.54 -18.62 17.86
CA ARG A 512 13.67 -17.62 18.48
C ARG A 512 14.26 -17.11 19.80
N LEU A 513 13.68 -16.02 20.35
CA LEU A 513 14.14 -15.44 21.63
C LEU A 513 13.90 -16.39 22.82
N ASP A 514 12.84 -17.20 22.75
CA ASP A 514 12.49 -18.20 23.77
C ASP A 514 13.34 -19.49 23.72
N LYS A 515 14.41 -19.48 22.91
CA LYS A 515 15.33 -20.60 22.63
C LYS A 515 14.70 -21.76 21.84
N THR A 516 13.44 -21.65 21.43
CA THR A 516 12.85 -22.58 20.46
C THR A 516 13.35 -22.25 19.06
N PHE A 517 12.89 -23.01 18.07
CA PHE A 517 13.17 -22.73 16.67
C PHE A 517 11.87 -22.74 15.86
N GLN A 518 11.92 -22.07 14.72
CA GLN A 518 10.92 -22.16 13.68
C GLN A 518 11.59 -22.55 12.36
N PHE A 519 10.85 -23.22 11.48
CA PHE A 519 11.32 -23.46 10.12
C PHE A 519 11.17 -22.17 9.31
N ILE A 520 12.17 -21.91 8.47
CA ILE A 520 12.18 -20.78 7.56
C ILE A 520 12.60 -21.21 6.17
N HIS A 521 12.11 -20.48 5.18
CA HIS A 521 12.62 -20.49 3.82
C HIS A 521 13.18 -19.11 3.49
N LEU A 522 14.49 -19.05 3.26
CA LEU A 522 15.21 -17.85 2.84
C LEU A 522 15.32 -17.84 1.31
N ASP A 523 14.54 -16.96 0.70
CA ASP A 523 14.55 -16.66 -0.74
C ASP A 523 14.96 -15.19 -0.88
N PRO A 524 16.26 -14.88 -0.91
CA PRO A 524 16.76 -13.52 -0.72
C PRO A 524 16.08 -12.50 -1.64
N PRO A 525 15.68 -11.32 -1.10
CA PRO A 525 15.94 -10.85 0.27
C PRO A 525 14.86 -11.29 1.29
N VAL A 526 13.91 -12.15 0.93
CA VAL A 526 12.74 -12.47 1.75
C VAL A 526 12.95 -13.73 2.59
N VAL A 527 12.59 -13.66 3.87
CA VAL A 527 12.50 -14.79 4.79
C VAL A 527 11.03 -15.08 5.05
N ARG A 528 10.62 -16.33 4.82
CA ARG A 528 9.27 -16.81 5.11
C ARG A 528 9.30 -17.77 6.29
N SER A 529 8.35 -17.62 7.20
CA SER A 529 8.05 -18.67 8.17
C SER A 529 7.28 -19.78 7.45
N ILE A 530 7.69 -21.04 7.64
CA ILE A 530 7.07 -22.20 6.99
C ILE A 530 6.81 -23.30 8.01
N ASP A 531 5.93 -24.23 7.65
CA ASP A 531 5.76 -25.49 8.35
C ASP A 531 6.62 -26.59 7.72
N ALA A 532 6.81 -27.69 8.47
CA ALA A 532 7.50 -28.88 7.97
C ALA A 532 6.85 -29.45 6.69
N SER A 533 5.52 -29.31 6.56
CA SER A 533 4.78 -29.69 5.35
C SER A 533 5.20 -28.91 4.13
N ASP A 534 5.56 -27.63 4.25
CA ASP A 534 5.92 -26.81 3.09
C ASP A 534 7.25 -27.26 2.48
N ALA A 535 8.26 -27.53 3.34
CA ALA A 535 9.55 -28.07 2.90
C ALA A 535 9.39 -29.46 2.26
N ARG A 536 8.54 -30.29 2.84
CA ARG A 536 8.19 -31.60 2.29
C ARG A 536 7.51 -31.46 0.92
N ASP A 537 6.46 -30.65 0.84
CA ASP A 537 5.69 -30.48 -0.39
C ASP A 537 6.56 -29.88 -1.50
N TYR A 538 7.53 -29.04 -1.16
CA TYR A 538 8.57 -28.57 -2.07
C TYR A 538 9.40 -29.75 -2.63
N LEU A 539 9.93 -30.62 -1.77
CA LEU A 539 10.70 -31.81 -2.18
C LEU A 539 9.87 -32.75 -3.08
N PHE A 540 8.60 -33.00 -2.72
CA PHE A 540 7.69 -33.85 -3.50
C PHE A 540 7.38 -33.28 -4.86
N GLN A 541 7.04 -31.99 -4.92
CA GLN A 541 6.75 -31.35 -6.18
C GLN A 541 8.00 -31.34 -7.06
N PHE A 542 9.16 -31.05 -6.49
CA PHE A 542 10.41 -31.11 -7.22
C PHE A 542 10.64 -32.52 -7.81
N ALA A 543 10.57 -33.56 -6.98
CA ALA A 543 10.75 -34.94 -7.45
C ALA A 543 9.74 -35.32 -8.54
N LYS A 544 8.47 -34.89 -8.40
CA LYS A 544 7.38 -35.20 -9.34
C LYS A 544 7.68 -34.71 -10.75
N HIS A 545 8.36 -33.56 -10.85
CA HIS A 545 8.65 -32.93 -12.13
C HIS A 545 10.04 -33.29 -12.68
N TYR A 546 10.99 -33.68 -11.82
CA TYR A 546 12.40 -33.83 -12.21
C TYR A 546 13.00 -35.22 -12.05
N CYS A 547 12.39 -36.07 -11.23
CA CYS A 547 12.92 -37.39 -10.96
C CYS A 547 12.12 -38.46 -11.70
N LYS A 548 12.75 -39.62 -11.89
CA LYS A 548 12.07 -40.81 -12.44
C LYS A 548 10.87 -41.18 -11.57
N LYS A 549 9.87 -41.83 -12.18
CA LYS A 549 8.63 -42.24 -11.50
C LYS A 549 8.91 -43.03 -10.22
N GLU A 550 9.94 -43.87 -10.23
CA GLU A 550 10.34 -44.74 -9.12
C GLU A 550 10.84 -43.94 -7.91
N VAL A 551 11.53 -42.81 -8.13
CA VAL A 551 11.96 -41.89 -7.05
C VAL A 551 10.73 -41.22 -6.41
N ASN A 552 9.74 -40.88 -7.21
CA ASN A 552 8.47 -40.35 -6.71
C ASN A 552 7.70 -41.39 -5.91
N GLU A 553 7.61 -42.62 -6.40
CA GLU A 553 6.98 -43.72 -5.66
C GLU A 553 7.72 -44.01 -4.35
N MET A 554 9.05 -43.95 -4.34
CA MET A 554 9.86 -44.07 -3.12
C MET A 554 9.45 -42.99 -2.11
N LEU A 555 9.45 -41.71 -2.51
CA LEU A 555 9.04 -40.62 -1.62
C LEU A 555 7.62 -40.81 -1.10
N ILE A 556 6.66 -41.16 -1.97
CA ILE A 556 5.25 -41.36 -1.58
C ILE A 556 5.10 -42.49 -0.56
N LYS A 557 5.86 -43.59 -0.72
CA LYS A 557 5.83 -44.72 0.22
C LYS A 557 6.38 -44.35 1.60
N GLY A 558 7.29 -43.38 1.70
CA GLY A 558 7.94 -42.98 2.95
C GLY A 558 7.74 -41.53 3.37
N VAL A 559 6.64 -40.88 2.97
CA VAL A 559 6.35 -39.44 3.20
C VAL A 559 6.65 -39.00 4.64
N SER A 560 6.09 -39.72 5.62
CA SER A 560 6.25 -39.40 7.05
C SER A 560 7.62 -39.79 7.61
N GLN A 561 8.30 -40.77 6.99
CA GLN A 561 9.57 -41.33 7.43
C GLN A 561 10.78 -40.54 6.91
N TYR A 562 10.71 -40.02 5.69
CA TYR A 562 11.83 -39.35 5.01
C TYR A 562 11.89 -37.86 5.30
N VAL A 563 10.72 -37.19 5.36
CA VAL A 563 10.61 -35.72 5.41
C VAL A 563 9.67 -35.24 6.53
N GLY A 564 9.57 -36.02 7.61
CA GLY A 564 8.77 -35.67 8.79
C GLY A 564 9.39 -34.52 9.63
N PRO A 565 8.62 -33.90 10.55
CA PRO A 565 9.11 -32.79 11.39
C PRO A 565 10.40 -33.10 12.15
N ASP A 566 10.54 -34.32 12.67
CA ASP A 566 11.73 -34.75 13.41
C ASP A 566 12.97 -34.83 12.50
N LYS A 567 12.80 -35.28 11.25
CA LYS A 567 13.90 -35.33 10.26
C LYS A 567 14.31 -33.93 9.84
N LEU A 568 13.32 -33.08 9.51
CA LEU A 568 13.56 -31.68 9.16
C LEU A 568 14.15 -30.86 10.30
N SER A 569 13.92 -31.26 11.56
CA SER A 569 14.57 -30.66 12.72
C SER A 569 16.10 -30.78 12.70
N LEU A 570 16.69 -31.59 11.81
CA LEU A 570 18.14 -31.70 11.62
C LEU A 570 18.68 -30.67 10.60
N LEU A 571 17.84 -29.87 9.92
CA LEU A 571 18.31 -28.80 9.05
C LEU A 571 19.18 -27.80 9.82
N ASN A 572 20.17 -27.19 9.17
CA ASN A 572 21.04 -26.22 9.83
C ASN A 572 20.28 -24.94 10.21
N PHE A 573 20.81 -24.25 11.22
CA PHE A 573 20.32 -22.92 11.54
C PHE A 573 20.78 -21.94 10.46
N ILE A 574 19.85 -21.14 9.95
CA ILE A 574 20.13 -20.01 9.09
C ILE A 574 20.07 -18.77 9.99
N GLU A 575 21.06 -17.89 9.84
CA GLU A 575 21.09 -16.58 10.50
C GLU A 575 20.82 -15.49 9.45
N PRO A 576 19.56 -15.06 9.25
CA PRO A 576 19.27 -14.01 8.29
C PRO A 576 19.87 -12.68 8.75
N ASN A 577 20.44 -11.93 7.81
CA ASN A 577 20.96 -10.60 8.03
C ASN A 577 19.83 -9.55 8.09
N PHE A 578 19.10 -9.46 9.20
CA PHE A 578 18.07 -8.43 9.38
C PHE A 578 18.70 -7.07 9.74
N VAL A 579 18.13 -5.98 9.19
CA VAL A 579 18.50 -4.61 9.59
C VAL A 579 18.18 -4.40 11.06
N LYS A 580 19.16 -3.89 11.79
CA LYS A 580 18.94 -3.39 13.15
C LYS A 580 18.35 -1.98 13.05
N PRO A 581 17.20 -1.70 13.66
CA PRO A 581 16.63 -0.36 13.66
C PRO A 581 17.63 0.67 14.22
N THR A 582 17.81 1.78 13.52
CA THR A 582 18.69 2.88 13.94
C THR A 582 17.88 4.15 14.16
N ARG A 583 18.45 5.10 14.91
CA ARG A 583 17.77 6.36 15.24
C ARG A 583 17.62 7.31 14.05
N ASP A 584 18.33 7.07 12.96
CA ASP A 584 18.45 8.03 11.86
C ASP A 584 17.83 7.53 10.55
N THR A 585 17.45 6.24 10.49
CA THR A 585 16.96 5.60 9.26
C THR A 585 15.73 4.74 9.52
N GLN A 586 14.74 4.83 8.62
CA GLN A 586 13.59 3.94 8.58
C GLN A 586 13.42 3.37 7.17
N TYR A 587 13.10 2.08 7.08
CA TYR A 587 12.82 1.41 5.81
C TYR A 587 11.32 1.17 5.63
N PHE A 588 10.83 1.39 4.42
CA PHE A 588 9.53 0.86 3.97
C PHE A 588 9.76 -0.11 2.81
N TYR A 589 9.20 -1.31 2.89
CA TYR A 589 9.38 -2.36 1.89
C TYR A 589 8.09 -2.52 1.07
N PHE A 590 8.19 -2.27 -0.24
CA PHE A 590 7.08 -2.33 -1.19
C PHE A 590 7.24 -3.53 -2.14
N ASP A 591 6.37 -3.63 -3.15
CA ASP A 591 6.34 -4.77 -4.05
C ASP A 591 7.65 -4.98 -4.83
N THR A 592 8.27 -3.91 -5.33
CA THR A 592 9.37 -3.94 -6.29
C THR A 592 10.61 -3.21 -5.81
N LYS A 593 10.47 -2.40 -4.76
CA LYS A 593 11.52 -1.54 -4.21
C LYS A 593 11.28 -1.32 -2.71
N CYS A 594 12.27 -0.73 -2.06
CA CYS A 594 12.15 -0.20 -0.72
C CYS A 594 12.49 1.29 -0.69
N TRP A 595 11.96 2.00 0.29
CA TRP A 595 12.35 3.37 0.59
C TRP A 595 13.20 3.39 1.85
N CYS A 596 14.39 3.98 1.77
CA CYS A 596 15.17 4.36 2.94
C CYS A 596 14.90 5.83 3.25
N VAL A 597 14.22 6.08 4.36
CA VAL A 597 13.88 7.41 4.86
C VAL A 597 14.93 7.80 5.89
N THR A 598 15.56 8.95 5.68
CA THR A 598 16.48 9.62 6.60
C THR A 598 15.96 11.02 6.87
N ARG A 599 16.54 11.74 7.83
CA ARG A 599 16.16 13.15 8.10
C ARG A 599 16.13 13.99 6.82
N ASP A 600 17.17 13.87 5.99
CA ASP A 600 17.42 14.81 4.89
C ASP A 600 16.88 14.31 3.53
N ARG A 601 16.64 13.00 3.36
CA ARG A 601 16.15 12.44 2.08
C ARG A 601 15.40 11.12 2.22
N VAL A 602 14.59 10.82 1.19
CA VAL A 602 14.02 9.50 0.91
C VAL A 602 14.69 8.92 -0.33
N GLN A 603 15.28 7.74 -0.21
CA GLN A 603 15.95 7.05 -1.30
C GLN A 603 15.13 5.83 -1.73
N GLU A 604 14.75 5.76 -3.01
CA GLU A 604 14.17 4.54 -3.59
C GLU A 604 15.30 3.57 -3.97
N ILE A 605 15.20 2.32 -3.51
CA ILE A 605 16.21 1.27 -3.68
C ILE A 605 15.50 0.03 -4.22
N GLY A 606 15.91 -0.47 -5.39
CA GLY A 606 15.40 -1.76 -5.89
C GLY A 606 15.95 -2.93 -5.09
N TYR A 607 15.21 -4.05 -5.03
CA TYR A 607 15.61 -5.21 -4.22
C TYR A 607 16.94 -5.84 -4.66
N GLU A 608 17.36 -5.63 -5.91
CA GLU A 608 18.69 -6.01 -6.41
C GLU A 608 19.83 -5.31 -5.67
N ASN A 609 19.55 -4.16 -5.05
CA ASN A 609 20.51 -3.35 -4.28
C ASN A 609 20.33 -3.50 -2.76
N VAL A 610 19.44 -4.40 -2.30
CA VAL A 610 19.19 -4.65 -0.88
C VAL A 610 20.10 -5.78 -0.40
N SER A 611 21.01 -5.48 0.53
CA SER A 611 22.01 -6.43 1.06
C SER A 611 21.56 -7.15 2.34
N HIS A 612 20.39 -6.80 2.86
CA HIS A 612 19.82 -7.36 4.09
C HIS A 612 18.56 -8.17 3.79
N HIS A 613 18.20 -9.03 4.74
CA HIS A 613 16.99 -9.83 4.67
C HIS A 613 15.81 -9.11 5.34
N ILE A 614 14.61 -9.44 4.89
CA ILE A 614 13.34 -8.95 5.43
C ILE A 614 12.38 -10.11 5.65
N TRP A 615 11.50 -9.98 6.62
CA TRP A 615 10.37 -10.88 6.73
C TRP A 615 9.37 -10.64 5.60
N GLU A 616 8.73 -11.70 5.12
CA GLU A 616 7.68 -11.60 4.10
C GLU A 616 6.57 -10.63 4.52
N GLU A 617 6.19 -10.59 5.80
CA GLU A 617 5.14 -9.71 6.28
C GLU A 617 5.54 -8.22 6.29
N GLN A 618 6.85 -7.91 6.22
CA GLN A 618 7.34 -6.54 6.07
C GLN A 618 7.18 -6.03 4.64
N ARG A 619 7.21 -6.92 3.64
CA ARG A 619 7.03 -6.57 2.22
C ARG A 619 5.56 -6.33 1.93
N LYS A 620 5.18 -5.07 1.76
CA LYS A 620 3.83 -4.69 1.37
C LYS A 620 3.66 -4.93 -0.13
N MET A 621 2.67 -5.75 -0.51
CA MET A 621 2.32 -6.03 -1.90
C MET A 621 1.51 -4.87 -2.51
N ILE A 622 2.09 -3.68 -2.45
CA ILE A 622 1.56 -2.44 -2.99
C ILE A 622 2.70 -1.69 -3.68
N PRO A 623 2.45 -1.05 -4.82
CA PRO A 623 3.39 -0.08 -5.38
C PRO A 623 3.41 1.18 -4.52
N ALA A 624 4.56 1.81 -4.50
CA ALA A 624 4.71 3.17 -4.00
C ALA A 624 5.68 3.92 -4.90
N LYS A 625 5.43 5.21 -5.10
CA LYS A 625 6.31 6.12 -5.83
C LYS A 625 6.60 7.36 -4.99
N TYR A 626 7.87 7.57 -4.70
CA TYR A 626 8.29 8.78 -4.01
C TYR A 626 8.10 9.99 -4.93
N LEU A 627 7.49 11.05 -4.41
CA LEU A 627 7.15 12.25 -5.19
C LEU A 627 8.34 13.21 -5.34
N GLY A 628 9.46 12.95 -4.66
CA GLY A 628 10.67 13.77 -4.74
C GLY A 628 10.64 15.03 -3.87
N LYS A 629 9.49 15.34 -3.24
CA LYS A 629 9.28 16.54 -2.40
C LYS A 629 8.38 16.21 -1.21
N PRO A 630 8.55 16.89 -0.06
CA PRO A 630 7.64 16.78 1.07
C PRO A 630 6.25 17.33 0.73
N LEU A 631 5.21 16.73 1.31
CA LEU A 631 3.83 17.20 1.17
C LEU A 631 3.56 18.43 2.03
N ILE A 632 4.23 18.51 3.18
CA ILE A 632 4.19 19.62 4.12
C ILE A 632 5.60 19.92 4.64
N SER A 633 5.95 21.20 4.66
CA SER A 633 7.22 21.68 5.22
C SER A 633 6.95 22.64 6.36
N PHE A 634 7.64 22.46 7.48
CA PHE A 634 7.58 23.34 8.64
C PHE A 634 8.85 24.16 8.78
N ARG A 635 8.70 25.38 9.29
CA ARG A 635 9.79 26.25 9.72
C ARG A 635 9.49 26.76 11.12
N GLU A 636 10.49 26.66 11.99
CA GLU A 636 10.46 27.28 13.31
C GLU A 636 10.88 28.75 13.19
N LEU A 637 10.11 29.62 13.85
CA LEU A 637 10.33 31.04 14.00
C LEU A 637 10.73 31.33 15.46
N PRO A 638 11.38 32.48 15.74
CA PRO A 638 11.73 32.86 17.11
C PRO A 638 10.51 32.85 18.05
N GLY A 639 10.69 32.42 19.31
CA GLY A 639 9.64 32.42 20.33
C GLY A 639 8.64 31.26 20.23
N GLY A 640 9.06 30.08 19.75
CA GLY A 640 8.19 28.89 19.71
C GLY A 640 7.05 28.97 18.68
N GLN A 641 7.18 29.87 17.71
CA GLN A 641 6.21 30.02 16.63
C GLN A 641 6.56 29.12 15.45
N TYR A 642 5.54 28.59 14.78
CA TYR A 642 5.71 27.71 13.62
C TYR A 642 4.94 28.22 12.41
N GLU A 643 5.50 27.97 11.24
CA GLU A 643 4.83 28.19 9.96
C GLU A 643 4.97 26.95 9.08
N TYR A 644 3.94 26.65 8.30
CA TYR A 644 4.00 25.54 7.35
C TYR A 644 3.48 25.92 5.97
N SER A 645 3.97 25.21 4.95
CA SER A 645 3.50 25.31 3.58
C SER A 645 3.16 23.94 3.01
N LEU A 646 2.09 23.84 2.22
CA LEU A 646 1.67 22.63 1.53
C LEU A 646 2.11 22.62 0.07
N SER A 647 2.55 21.46 -0.41
CA SER A 647 2.72 21.23 -1.86
C SER A 647 1.37 21.04 -2.57
N GLU A 648 1.35 21.08 -3.90
CA GLU A 648 0.13 20.79 -4.67
C GLU A 648 -0.38 19.37 -4.44
N GLU A 649 0.53 18.42 -4.25
CA GLU A 649 0.23 17.04 -3.87
C GLU A 649 -0.23 16.97 -2.40
N GLY A 650 0.37 17.75 -1.51
CA GLY A 650 -0.04 17.84 -0.10
C GLY A 650 -1.49 18.31 0.04
N LYS A 651 -1.92 19.28 -0.78
CA LYS A 651 -3.32 19.73 -0.81
C LYS A 651 -4.31 18.63 -1.19
N LYS A 652 -3.89 17.64 -1.99
CA LYS A 652 -4.71 16.51 -2.46
C LYS A 652 -4.70 15.31 -1.51
N SER A 653 -3.81 15.29 -0.52
CA SER A 653 -3.72 14.18 0.42
C SER A 653 -4.87 14.23 1.42
N HIS A 654 -5.81 13.28 1.30
CA HIS A 654 -6.98 13.22 2.19
C HIS A 654 -6.56 13.14 3.66
N TYR A 655 -5.53 12.34 3.97
CA TYR A 655 -5.10 12.15 5.35
C TYR A 655 -4.37 13.37 5.94
N LEU A 656 -3.57 14.08 5.14
CA LEU A 656 -2.94 15.32 5.58
C LEU A 656 -4.00 16.40 5.88
N GLN A 657 -5.00 16.54 5.01
CA GLN A 657 -6.12 17.46 5.24
C GLN A 657 -6.92 17.09 6.49
N PHE A 658 -7.15 15.80 6.71
CA PHE A 658 -7.75 15.32 7.96
C PHE A 658 -6.94 15.72 9.21
N LEU A 659 -5.61 15.61 9.17
CA LEU A 659 -4.75 16.03 10.29
C LEU A 659 -4.78 17.55 10.50
N ILE A 660 -4.86 18.34 9.42
CA ILE A 660 -5.05 19.81 9.50
C ILE A 660 -6.38 20.13 10.17
N ASN A 661 -7.47 19.52 9.70
CA ASN A 661 -8.83 19.73 10.23
C ASN A 661 -8.93 19.36 11.72
N THR A 662 -8.38 18.21 12.12
CA THR A 662 -8.34 17.74 13.53
C THR A 662 -7.35 18.51 14.41
N SER A 663 -6.54 19.39 13.84
CA SER A 663 -5.66 20.32 14.56
C SER A 663 -6.20 21.74 14.61
N ASN A 664 -7.27 22.04 13.88
CA ASN A 664 -7.91 23.34 13.89
C ASN A 664 -8.92 23.44 15.05
N PHE A 665 -8.55 24.13 16.13
CA PHE A 665 -9.41 24.41 17.28
C PHE A 665 -10.24 25.69 17.13
N THR A 666 -9.94 26.51 16.14
CA THR A 666 -10.61 27.80 15.86
C THR A 666 -11.60 27.71 14.70
N TRP A 667 -11.91 26.51 14.20
CA TRP A 667 -12.76 26.29 13.01
C TRP A 667 -14.18 26.90 13.08
N ARG A 668 -14.68 27.22 14.28
CA ARG A 668 -15.98 27.90 14.47
C ARG A 668 -15.90 29.42 14.48
N LYS A 669 -14.69 29.98 14.58
CA LYS A 669 -14.45 31.43 14.59
C LYS A 669 -14.34 31.94 13.16
N LYS A 670 -14.68 33.21 12.95
CA LYS A 670 -14.38 33.88 11.68
C LYS A 670 -12.88 34.18 11.59
N PRO A 671 -12.29 34.30 10.39
CA PRO A 671 -10.87 34.60 10.23
C PRO A 671 -10.41 35.86 10.99
N ASP A 672 -11.25 36.89 11.04
CA ASP A 672 -10.94 38.16 11.71
C ASP A 672 -11.00 38.07 13.26
N GLU A 673 -11.52 36.96 13.80
CA GLU A 673 -11.68 36.69 15.24
C GLU A 673 -10.58 35.74 15.80
N ILE A 674 -9.68 35.27 14.93
CA ILE A 674 -8.61 34.34 15.30
C ILE A 674 -7.36 35.14 15.65
N ASP A 675 -6.92 35.03 16.90
CA ASP A 675 -5.68 35.63 17.35
C ASP A 675 -4.46 34.89 16.72
N PRO A 676 -3.39 35.59 16.30
CA PRO A 676 -2.12 34.97 15.91
C PRO A 676 -1.61 33.87 16.85
N GLU A 677 -1.80 33.99 18.17
CA GLU A 677 -1.44 32.95 19.14
C GLU A 677 -2.28 31.68 18.97
N GLU A 678 -3.60 31.81 18.79
CA GLU A 678 -4.49 30.67 18.56
C GLU A 678 -4.22 29.98 17.23
N ASP A 679 -3.85 30.74 16.20
CA ASP A 679 -3.42 30.16 14.93
C ASP A 679 -2.09 29.41 15.08
N ASN A 680 -1.15 29.95 15.87
CA ASN A 680 0.08 29.23 16.20
C ASN A 680 -0.20 27.94 17.00
N GLU A 681 -1.12 27.97 17.98
CA GLU A 681 -1.55 26.75 18.72
C GLU A 681 -2.03 25.66 17.74
N ASN A 682 -2.85 26.00 16.74
CA ASN A 682 -3.30 25.06 15.71
C ASN A 682 -2.14 24.44 14.93
N ARG A 683 -1.14 25.25 14.57
CA ARG A 683 0.06 24.80 13.84
C ARG A 683 0.93 23.88 14.70
N VAL A 684 1.10 24.18 15.98
CA VAL A 684 1.80 23.32 16.94
C VAL A 684 1.06 21.99 17.13
N HIS A 685 -0.28 22.01 17.22
CA HIS A 685 -1.09 20.80 17.28
C HIS A 685 -0.92 19.91 16.03
N LEU A 686 -0.82 20.51 14.84
CA LEU A 686 -0.57 19.78 13.60
C LEU A 686 0.84 19.17 13.60
N LEU A 687 1.86 19.97 13.91
CA LEU A 687 3.25 19.52 13.95
C LEU A 687 3.44 18.38 14.97
N SER A 688 2.83 18.50 16.16
CA SER A 688 2.84 17.48 17.20
C SER A 688 2.25 16.15 16.72
N LYS A 689 1.10 16.17 16.03
CA LYS A 689 0.50 14.95 15.44
C LYS A 689 1.39 14.33 14.37
N LEU A 690 1.96 15.14 13.47
CA LEU A 690 2.85 14.65 12.40
C LEU A 690 4.12 14.01 12.98
N CYS A 691 4.76 14.66 13.96
CA CYS A 691 5.94 14.13 14.63
C CYS A 691 5.62 12.85 15.43
N ALA A 692 4.48 12.80 16.11
CA ALA A 692 4.06 11.59 16.83
C ALA A 692 3.80 10.41 15.87
N ILE A 693 3.20 10.65 14.70
CA ILE A 693 3.04 9.62 13.66
C ILE A 693 4.41 9.16 13.15
N GLY A 694 5.35 10.08 12.94
CA GLY A 694 6.74 9.76 12.59
C GLY A 694 7.42 8.86 13.63
N TYR A 695 7.33 9.24 14.91
CA TYR A 695 7.84 8.45 16.05
C TYR A 695 7.23 7.05 16.09
N MET A 696 5.91 6.92 15.90
CA MET A 696 5.21 5.63 15.90
C MET A 696 5.57 4.76 14.68
N ALA A 697 5.83 5.37 13.52
CA ALA A 697 6.21 4.67 12.28
C ALA A 697 7.67 4.22 12.25
N MET A 698 8.56 4.89 12.98
CA MET A 698 9.93 4.42 13.14
C MET A 698 9.98 3.13 13.96
N GLU A 699 10.77 2.14 13.52
CA GLU A 699 10.97 0.90 14.27
C GLU A 699 11.93 1.09 15.45
N ALA A 700 12.88 2.01 15.35
CA ALA A 700 13.87 2.22 16.39
C ALA A 700 13.23 2.80 17.66
N LYS A 701 13.61 2.22 18.82
CA LYS A 701 13.31 2.79 20.13
C LYS A 701 14.57 3.41 20.71
N ASP A 702 14.41 4.62 21.22
CA ASP A 702 15.46 5.37 21.88
C ASP A 702 15.16 5.45 23.38
N ASN A 703 16.14 5.09 24.21
CA ASN A 703 16.01 5.19 25.66
C ASN A 703 15.75 6.65 26.10
N ASN A 704 16.28 7.64 25.38
CA ASN A 704 16.05 9.06 25.70
C ASN A 704 14.64 9.53 25.31
N VAL A 705 13.96 8.80 24.41
CA VAL A 705 12.62 9.14 23.94
C VAL A 705 11.71 7.92 24.05
N SER A 706 11.31 7.62 25.28
CA SER A 706 10.43 6.50 25.63
C SER A 706 9.04 7.00 26.05
N LYS A 707 8.18 7.29 25.07
CA LYS A 707 6.83 7.83 25.29
C LYS A 707 5.73 6.93 24.72
N ALA A 708 4.60 6.87 25.41
CA ALA A 708 3.33 6.45 24.84
C ALA A 708 2.61 7.67 24.27
N VAL A 709 2.09 7.53 23.05
CA VAL A 709 1.32 8.59 22.39
C VAL A 709 -0.15 8.44 22.79
N ILE A 710 -0.80 9.53 23.21
CA ILE A 710 -2.16 9.51 23.74
C ILE A 710 -3.01 10.51 22.94
N GLY A 711 -3.91 9.99 22.12
CA GLY A 711 -4.93 10.78 21.42
C GLY A 711 -6.14 11.02 22.31
N MET A 712 -6.40 12.29 22.64
CA MET A 712 -7.50 12.71 23.50
C MET A 712 -8.33 13.83 22.86
N ASP A 713 -9.57 13.99 23.30
CA ASP A 713 -10.41 15.11 22.87
C ASP A 713 -9.91 16.41 23.51
N GLY A 714 -9.74 17.46 22.70
CA GLY A 714 -9.16 18.72 23.16
C GLY A 714 -10.17 19.66 23.84
N LYS A 715 -11.48 19.43 23.71
CA LYS A 715 -12.50 20.04 24.57
C LYS A 715 -12.89 19.07 25.68
N GLN A 716 -12.65 19.44 26.93
CA GLN A 716 -13.35 18.82 28.06
C GLN A 716 -14.80 19.26 28.01
N SER A 717 -15.68 18.30 27.78
CA SER A 717 -17.10 18.40 28.08
C SER A 717 -17.31 18.68 29.57
N GLU A 718 -18.38 19.40 29.88
CA GLU A 718 -18.93 19.41 31.23
C GLU A 718 -19.17 17.96 31.66
N VAL A 719 -18.87 17.68 32.93
CA VAL A 719 -18.77 16.33 33.51
C VAL A 719 -19.91 15.41 33.02
N GLY A 720 -19.60 14.48 32.10
CA GLY A 720 -20.51 13.42 31.67
C GLY A 720 -20.74 13.29 30.16
N ASP A 721 -20.54 14.33 29.36
CA ASP A 721 -20.78 14.24 27.92
C ASP A 721 -19.55 13.68 27.19
N SER A 722 -19.69 12.66 26.34
CA SER A 722 -18.58 12.12 25.54
C SER A 722 -18.66 12.68 24.13
N ASN A 723 -17.72 13.56 23.74
CA ASN A 723 -17.55 14.02 22.36
C ASN A 723 -16.87 12.93 21.52
N GLY A 724 -17.58 11.83 21.29
CA GLY A 724 -17.09 10.75 20.43
C GLY A 724 -16.85 11.21 18.98
N ARG A 725 -16.05 10.43 18.25
CA ARG A 725 -15.83 10.56 16.78
C ARG A 725 -14.95 11.73 16.29
N SER A 726 -14.12 12.30 17.14
CA SER A 726 -13.06 13.28 16.78
C SER A 726 -11.96 12.76 15.83
N GLY A 727 -11.95 11.46 15.51
CA GLY A 727 -10.97 10.86 14.60
C GLY A 727 -9.70 10.33 15.26
N LYS A 728 -9.54 10.41 16.58
CA LYS A 728 -8.39 9.87 17.33
C LYS A 728 -8.07 8.39 17.02
N SER A 729 -9.07 7.53 16.87
CA SER A 729 -8.87 6.11 16.55
C SER A 729 -8.37 5.91 15.10
N LEU A 730 -8.58 6.86 14.19
CA LEU A 730 -8.09 6.77 12.81
C LEU A 730 -6.55 6.84 12.72
N VAL A 731 -5.87 7.41 13.70
CA VAL A 731 -4.40 7.36 13.80
C VAL A 731 -3.94 5.94 14.13
N GLY A 732 -4.60 5.27 15.07
CA GLY A 732 -4.34 3.87 15.38
C GLY A 732 -4.62 2.94 14.20
N GLU A 733 -5.73 3.17 13.48
CA GLU A 733 -6.07 2.39 12.27
C GLU A 733 -5.11 2.63 11.10
N LEU A 734 -4.57 3.85 10.93
CA LEU A 734 -3.47 4.10 9.99
C LEU A 734 -2.26 3.24 10.34
N MET A 735 -1.83 3.23 11.61
CA MET A 735 -0.67 2.44 12.05
C MET A 735 -0.88 0.95 11.82
N ARG A 736 -2.09 0.41 12.01
CA ARG A 736 -2.43 -0.99 11.72
C ARG A 736 -2.23 -1.38 10.25
N CYS A 737 -2.39 -0.44 9.32
CA CYS A 737 -2.15 -0.68 7.90
C CYS A 737 -0.64 -0.75 7.58
N ILE A 738 0.17 -0.01 8.35
CA ILE A 738 1.59 0.20 8.07
C ILE A 738 2.47 -0.82 8.80
N VAL A 739 2.29 -0.98 10.11
CA VAL A 739 3.16 -1.79 10.96
C VAL A 739 2.40 -2.94 11.66
N PRO A 740 3.05 -4.09 11.93
CA PRO A 740 2.46 -5.16 12.72
C PRO A 740 2.00 -4.65 14.09
N THR A 741 0.70 -4.73 14.34
CA THR A 741 0.04 -4.11 15.49
C THR A 741 -0.74 -5.12 16.31
N ALA A 742 -0.56 -5.10 17.64
CA ALA A 742 -1.46 -5.74 18.59
C ALA A 742 -2.56 -4.75 18.99
N TYR A 743 -3.83 -5.12 18.78
CA TYR A 743 -4.98 -4.29 19.12
C TYR A 743 -5.60 -4.73 20.45
N ILE A 744 -5.85 -3.78 21.35
CA ILE A 744 -6.41 -4.04 22.67
C ILE A 744 -7.64 -3.15 22.90
N PRO A 745 -8.81 -3.74 23.20
CA PRO A 745 -10.00 -2.96 23.55
C PRO A 745 -9.88 -2.41 24.99
N GLY A 746 -9.83 -1.08 25.11
CA GLY A 746 -9.60 -0.37 26.37
C GLY A 746 -10.79 -0.29 27.33
N LYS A 747 -12.01 -0.65 26.89
CA LYS A 747 -13.23 -0.65 27.74
C LYS A 747 -13.37 -1.85 28.68
N ARG A 748 -12.44 -2.80 28.65
CA ARG A 748 -12.46 -3.96 29.56
C ARG A 748 -12.12 -3.55 30.98
N SER A 749 -13.00 -3.87 31.93
CA SER A 749 -12.83 -3.53 33.36
C SER A 749 -11.73 -4.33 34.04
N ASP A 750 -11.37 -5.50 33.50
CA ASP A 750 -10.38 -6.44 34.02
C ASP A 750 -8.97 -6.25 33.41
N ILE A 751 -8.76 -5.23 32.58
CA ILE A 751 -7.52 -5.00 31.83
C ILE A 751 -6.27 -5.00 32.73
N PHE A 752 -6.36 -4.49 33.96
CA PHE A 752 -5.24 -4.42 34.91
C PHE A 752 -4.96 -5.74 35.64
N ASN A 753 -5.91 -6.68 35.64
CA ASN A 753 -5.81 -7.95 36.34
C ASN A 753 -5.60 -9.14 35.39
N ASP A 754 -5.77 -8.94 34.08
CA ASP A 754 -5.58 -9.97 33.07
C ASP A 754 -4.08 -10.27 32.85
N GLN A 755 -3.64 -11.43 33.33
CA GLN A 755 -2.26 -11.90 33.15
C GLN A 755 -1.90 -12.16 31.67
N PHE A 756 -2.89 -12.27 30.79
CA PHE A 756 -2.77 -12.56 29.36
C PHE A 756 -3.11 -11.35 28.47
N ILE A 757 -3.19 -10.14 29.01
CA ILE A 757 -3.48 -8.91 28.24
C ILE A 757 -2.56 -8.73 27.01
N TRP A 758 -1.30 -9.17 27.12
CA TRP A 758 -0.30 -9.06 26.06
C TRP A 758 -0.22 -10.30 25.16
N ASN A 759 -1.18 -11.22 25.20
CA ASN A 759 -1.13 -12.48 24.46
C ASN A 759 -0.96 -12.30 22.94
N ASP A 760 -1.44 -11.18 22.38
CA ASP A 760 -1.34 -10.88 20.95
C ASP A 760 -0.05 -10.10 20.60
N VAL A 761 0.80 -9.79 21.58
CA VAL A 761 2.12 -9.20 21.36
C VAL A 761 3.10 -10.33 21.04
N LEU A 762 3.58 -10.38 19.80
CA LEU A 762 4.51 -11.38 19.27
C LEU A 762 5.91 -10.74 19.04
N GLU A 763 6.92 -11.56 18.75
CA GLU A 763 8.29 -11.06 18.49
C GLU A 763 8.38 -10.06 17.33
N ASN A 764 7.45 -10.12 16.37
CA ASN A 764 7.39 -9.21 15.22
C ASN A 764 6.45 -8.00 15.43
N THR A 765 5.71 -7.93 16.56
CA THR A 765 4.83 -6.79 16.87
C THR A 765 5.64 -5.52 17.10
N LYS A 766 5.34 -4.46 16.36
CA LYS A 766 6.03 -3.15 16.45
C LYS A 766 5.20 -2.08 17.16
N PHE A 767 3.90 -2.29 17.23
CA PHE A 767 2.96 -1.31 17.74
C PHE A 767 1.85 -1.96 18.57
N VAL A 768 1.45 -1.29 19.64
CA VAL A 768 0.30 -1.66 20.48
C VAL A 768 -0.69 -0.50 20.43
N PHE A 769 -1.90 -0.80 19.97
CA PHE A 769 -3.00 0.17 19.92
C PHE A 769 -4.04 -0.20 20.98
N ILE A 770 -4.18 0.66 22.00
CA ILE A 770 -5.21 0.55 23.04
C ILE A 770 -6.32 1.56 22.72
N ASP A 771 -7.45 1.07 22.22
CA ASP A 771 -8.53 1.94 21.74
C ASP A 771 -9.64 2.09 22.79
N ASP A 772 -10.18 3.31 22.91
CA ASP A 772 -11.35 3.64 23.72
C ASP A 772 -11.19 3.28 25.22
N VAL A 773 -10.10 3.75 25.86
CA VAL A 773 -9.86 3.49 27.29
C VAL A 773 -10.83 4.25 28.21
N LEU A 774 -11.16 3.64 29.34
CA LEU A 774 -12.02 4.21 30.39
C LEU A 774 -11.40 5.47 31.03
N GLN A 775 -12.25 6.35 31.57
CA GLN A 775 -11.83 7.60 32.22
C GLN A 775 -10.86 7.39 33.41
N ASN A 776 -10.97 6.27 34.10
CA ASN A 776 -10.14 5.89 35.25
C ASN A 776 -8.99 4.96 34.86
N PHE A 777 -8.57 4.94 33.60
CA PHE A 777 -7.46 4.12 33.14
C PHE A 777 -6.18 4.45 33.91
N ASN A 778 -5.61 3.47 34.61
CA ASN A 778 -4.35 3.61 35.33
C ASN A 778 -3.17 3.54 34.36
N PHE A 779 -2.63 4.69 33.97
CA PHE A 779 -1.51 4.78 33.03
C PHE A 779 -0.18 4.27 33.62
N GLU A 780 0.00 4.31 34.95
CA GLU A 780 1.22 3.81 35.61
C GLU A 780 1.46 2.32 35.33
N PHE A 781 0.39 1.56 35.08
CA PHE A 781 0.45 0.15 34.66
C PHE A 781 1.36 -0.07 33.44
N LEU A 782 1.50 0.93 32.57
CA LEU A 782 2.28 0.84 31.33
C LEU A 782 3.73 1.32 31.49
N PHE A 783 4.13 1.88 32.63
CA PHE A 783 5.48 2.43 32.81
C PHE A 783 6.60 1.40 32.53
N PRO A 784 6.51 0.15 33.02
CA PRO A 784 7.52 -0.87 32.73
C PRO A 784 7.60 -1.17 31.22
N ASN A 785 6.47 -1.22 30.54
CA ASN A 785 6.38 -1.51 29.11
C ASN A 785 6.92 -0.37 28.22
N ILE A 786 6.75 0.88 28.66
CA ILE A 786 7.22 2.06 27.94
C ILE A 786 8.75 2.15 28.02
N THR A 787 9.32 1.99 29.22
CA THR A 787 10.72 2.33 29.51
C THR A 787 11.66 1.13 29.68
N GLY A 788 11.15 -0.10 29.72
CA GLY A 788 11.93 -1.30 29.95
C GLY A 788 11.63 -2.44 28.99
N ASP A 789 12.10 -3.62 29.37
CA ASP A 789 11.82 -4.88 28.67
C ASP A 789 10.36 -5.29 28.86
N TRP A 790 9.77 -5.87 27.81
CA TRP A 790 8.36 -6.21 27.79
C TRP A 790 8.14 -7.70 28.02
N SER A 791 7.63 -8.04 29.20
CA SER A 791 7.24 -9.42 29.54
C SER A 791 5.87 -9.77 28.99
N VAL A 792 5.75 -10.92 28.32
CA VAL A 792 4.50 -11.45 27.75
C VAL A 792 4.24 -12.85 28.30
N ASN A 793 3.05 -13.08 28.85
CA ASN A 793 2.58 -14.40 29.23
C ASN A 793 1.60 -14.91 28.18
N TYR A 794 1.95 -15.99 27.49
CA TYR A 794 1.05 -16.63 26.52
C TYR A 794 0.17 -17.68 27.18
N LYS A 795 -1.10 -17.73 26.77
CA LYS A 795 -2.03 -18.74 27.27
C LYS A 795 -1.60 -20.14 26.78
N GLY A 796 -1.23 -21.02 27.71
CA GLY A 796 -0.73 -22.36 27.40
C GLY A 796 0.72 -22.39 26.87
N GLY A 797 1.40 -21.24 26.83
CA GLY A 797 2.78 -21.11 26.36
C GLY A 797 3.76 -20.73 27.48
N ARG A 798 5.04 -20.60 27.13
CA ARG A 798 6.07 -20.08 28.05
C ARG A 798 6.02 -18.55 28.06
N ARG A 799 6.35 -17.96 29.21
CA ARG A 799 6.58 -16.51 29.32
C ARG A 799 7.81 -16.13 28.50
N ILE A 800 7.70 -15.07 27.70
CA ILE A 800 8.82 -14.47 26.98
C ILE A 800 9.06 -13.04 27.47
N THR A 801 10.27 -12.53 27.26
CA THR A 801 10.61 -11.13 27.53
C THR A 801 11.25 -10.54 26.29
N LEU A 802 10.57 -9.54 25.69
CA LEU A 802 11.07 -8.80 24.55
C LEU A 802 12.02 -7.70 25.05
N PRO A 803 13.28 -7.65 24.58
CA PRO A 803 14.19 -6.56 24.92
C PRO A 803 13.61 -5.20 24.52
N PHE A 804 13.91 -4.13 25.26
CA PHE A 804 13.43 -2.77 24.98
C PHE A 804 13.59 -2.35 23.52
N SER A 805 14.73 -2.64 22.90
CA SER A 805 15.02 -2.28 21.50
C SER A 805 14.15 -3.02 20.47
N ARG A 806 13.47 -4.09 20.88
CA ARG A 806 12.55 -4.89 20.06
C ARG A 806 11.10 -4.80 20.53
N SER A 807 10.83 -4.16 21.67
CA SER A 807 9.48 -4.04 22.21
C SER A 807 8.65 -3.00 21.44
N PRO A 808 7.32 -3.14 21.41
CA PRO A 808 6.48 -2.24 20.62
C PRO A 808 6.37 -0.83 21.23
N LYS A 809 5.99 0.14 20.39
CA LYS A 809 5.50 1.45 20.84
C LYS A 809 4.00 1.40 21.15
N ILE A 810 3.51 2.34 21.96
CA ILE A 810 2.11 2.36 22.42
C ILE A 810 1.40 3.62 21.92
N TYR A 811 0.20 3.42 21.38
CA TYR A 811 -0.79 4.47 21.16
C TYR A 811 -2.07 4.18 21.94
N ILE A 812 -2.61 5.20 22.60
CA ILE A 812 -3.84 5.14 23.38
C ILE A 812 -4.82 6.15 22.81
N ALA A 813 -6.03 5.72 22.46
CA ALA A 813 -7.12 6.64 22.11
C ALA A 813 -8.14 6.70 23.26
N THR A 814 -8.52 7.91 23.68
CA THR A 814 -9.46 8.11 24.79
C THR A 814 -10.33 9.34 24.58
N ASN A 815 -11.57 9.30 25.11
CA ASN A 815 -12.45 10.47 25.12
C ASN A 815 -12.16 11.42 26.30
N HIS A 816 -11.28 11.03 27.22
CA HIS A 816 -11.03 11.77 28.46
C HIS A 816 -9.54 12.00 28.67
N ALA A 817 -9.19 13.05 29.42
CA ALA A 817 -7.82 13.22 29.88
C ALA A 817 -7.43 12.09 30.84
N ILE A 818 -6.28 11.45 30.59
CA ILE A 818 -5.72 10.43 31.49
C ILE A 818 -5.27 11.11 32.79
N ARG A 819 -5.57 10.49 33.94
CA ARG A 819 -5.19 11.01 35.26
C ARG A 819 -3.73 10.68 35.57
N GLY A 820 -3.01 11.64 36.17
CA GLY A 820 -1.61 11.52 36.57
C GLY A 820 -0.87 12.85 36.36
N SER A 821 -0.04 13.24 37.33
CA SER A 821 0.77 14.47 37.26
C SER A 821 2.16 14.23 37.85
N GLY A 822 3.14 15.05 37.45
CA GLY A 822 4.54 14.95 37.87
C GLY A 822 5.49 14.43 36.79
N SER A 823 6.79 14.55 37.05
CA SER A 823 7.87 14.27 36.08
C SER A 823 7.81 12.85 35.49
N SER A 824 7.47 11.85 36.30
CA SER A 824 7.33 10.46 35.85
C SER A 824 6.29 10.27 34.76
N PHE A 825 5.21 11.06 34.76
CA PHE A 825 4.17 11.04 33.74
C PHE A 825 4.58 11.83 32.50
N THR A 826 5.08 13.06 32.68
CA THR A 826 5.47 13.95 31.57
C THR A 826 6.56 13.32 30.70
N ASP A 827 7.48 12.57 31.30
CA ASP A 827 8.56 11.88 30.57
C ASP A 827 8.03 10.72 29.71
N ARG A 828 6.89 10.12 30.06
CA ARG A 828 6.33 8.92 29.42
C ARG A 828 5.09 9.18 28.57
N GLN A 829 4.54 10.39 28.59
CA GLN A 829 3.35 10.78 27.84
C GLN A 829 3.69 11.73 26.70
N TRP A 830 3.08 11.49 25.54
CA TRP A 830 2.98 12.45 24.44
C TRP A 830 1.51 12.67 24.14
N LEU A 831 0.98 13.82 24.57
CA LEU A 831 -0.45 14.10 24.48
C LEU A 831 -0.77 14.75 23.13
N LEU A 832 -1.73 14.15 22.42
CA LEU A 832 -2.27 14.67 21.16
C LEU A 832 -3.73 15.08 21.37
N ALA A 833 -3.99 16.38 21.34
CA ALA A 833 -5.35 16.90 21.38
C ALA A 833 -5.97 16.90 19.98
N PHE A 834 -7.20 16.40 19.87
CA PHE A 834 -8.03 16.44 18.66
C PHE A 834 -9.13 17.48 18.81
N SER A 835 -9.30 18.33 17.79
CA SER A 835 -10.43 19.24 17.71
C SER A 835 -11.74 18.48 17.48
N ASP A 836 -12.86 19.13 17.78
CA ASP A 836 -14.21 18.60 17.54
C ASP A 836 -14.74 18.95 16.14
N PHE A 837 -13.83 19.25 15.19
CA PHE A 837 -14.13 19.49 13.77
C PHE A 837 -14.91 18.31 13.20
N TYR A 838 -14.44 17.09 13.47
CA TYR A 838 -15.20 15.88 13.22
C TYR A 838 -15.95 15.45 14.48
N ASN A 839 -17.21 15.07 14.31
CA ASN A 839 -18.13 14.73 15.39
C ASN A 839 -19.26 13.83 14.85
N ASP A 840 -20.33 13.66 15.62
CA ASP A 840 -21.46 12.82 15.22
C ASP A 840 -22.21 13.33 13.98
N ALA A 841 -22.21 14.63 13.75
CA ALA A 841 -22.91 15.29 12.64
C ALA A 841 -22.03 15.54 11.42
N HIS A 842 -20.71 15.75 11.60
CA HIS A 842 -19.75 16.01 10.53
C HIS A 842 -18.63 14.97 10.56
N LYS A 843 -18.59 14.06 9.58
CA LYS A 843 -17.66 12.92 9.52
C LYS A 843 -16.65 13.13 8.40
N PRO A 844 -15.46 12.48 8.47
CA PRO A 844 -14.48 12.57 7.38
C PRO A 844 -15.04 12.19 6.00
N VAL A 845 -15.97 11.23 5.93
CA VAL A 845 -16.59 10.85 4.65
C VAL A 845 -17.38 11.98 3.99
N ASP A 846 -17.86 12.96 4.77
CA ASP A 846 -18.62 14.10 4.27
C ASP A 846 -17.70 15.09 3.53
N ASP A 847 -16.43 15.21 3.96
CA ASP A 847 -15.42 16.05 3.30
C ASP A 847 -14.76 15.34 2.11
N PHE A 848 -14.46 14.05 2.25
CA PHE A 848 -13.62 13.33 1.29
C PHE A 848 -14.42 12.42 0.33
N GLY A 849 -15.72 12.23 0.55
CA GLY A 849 -16.60 11.36 -0.25
C GLY A 849 -16.34 9.85 -0.13
N VAL A 850 -15.18 9.47 0.41
CA VAL A 850 -14.69 8.09 0.52
C VAL A 850 -14.28 7.74 1.94
N LEU A 851 -14.42 6.47 2.31
CA LEU A 851 -13.93 5.92 3.56
C LEU A 851 -12.41 5.72 3.51
N PHE A 852 -11.71 6.25 4.51
CA PHE A 852 -10.26 6.12 4.63
C PHE A 852 -9.82 4.66 4.63
N PHE A 853 -8.65 4.43 4.01
CA PHE A 853 -7.95 3.15 3.87
C PHE A 853 -8.66 2.07 3.03
N SER A 854 -10.00 1.97 3.06
CA SER A 854 -10.77 0.93 2.36
C SER A 854 -11.23 1.31 0.96
N GLU A 855 -11.61 2.58 0.76
CA GLU A 855 -12.08 3.09 -0.53
C GLU A 855 -11.00 3.91 -1.25
N TRP A 856 -9.80 4.08 -0.65
CA TRP A 856 -8.67 4.74 -1.28
C TRP A 856 -8.14 3.96 -2.50
N ASP A 857 -7.84 4.72 -3.54
CA ASP A 857 -7.13 4.25 -4.72
C ASP A 857 -5.60 4.34 -4.54
N PHE A 858 -4.86 4.05 -5.61
CA PHE A 858 -3.41 4.13 -5.61
C PHE A 858 -2.91 5.51 -5.23
N ASP A 859 -3.51 6.57 -5.78
CA ASP A 859 -3.02 7.94 -5.58
C ASP A 859 -3.13 8.35 -4.11
N GLN A 860 -4.26 8.08 -3.45
CA GLN A 860 -4.42 8.40 -2.03
C GLN A 860 -3.52 7.55 -1.12
N TRP A 861 -3.31 6.27 -1.44
CA TRP A 861 -2.34 5.45 -0.71
C TRP A 861 -0.91 5.95 -0.92
N ASN A 862 -0.54 6.30 -2.15
CA ASN A 862 0.78 6.80 -2.47
C ASN A 862 1.06 8.13 -1.79
N LEU A 863 0.08 9.04 -1.77
CA LEU A 863 0.16 10.29 -0.99
C LEU A 863 0.33 9.99 0.51
N THR A 864 -0.38 9.01 1.05
CA THR A 864 -0.24 8.62 2.46
C THR A 864 1.15 8.04 2.76
N TRP A 865 1.74 7.23 1.88
CA TRP A 865 3.13 6.76 2.04
C TRP A 865 4.15 7.89 2.01
N ASN A 866 3.97 8.86 1.10
CA ASN A 866 4.80 10.06 1.06
C ASN A 866 4.60 10.90 2.34
N LEU A 867 3.37 11.00 2.86
CA LEU A 867 3.09 11.66 4.14
C LEU A 867 3.81 10.97 5.29
N LEU A 868 3.80 9.63 5.35
CA LEU A 868 4.49 8.88 6.40
C LEU A 868 6.00 9.09 6.37
N ALA A 869 6.61 9.09 5.18
CA ALA A 869 8.01 9.45 5.03
C ALA A 869 8.27 10.89 5.50
N ASN A 870 7.40 11.84 5.12
CA ASN A 870 7.48 13.23 5.57
C ASN A 870 7.32 13.36 7.10
N CYS A 871 6.43 12.60 7.74
CA CYS A 871 6.25 12.56 9.19
C CYS A 871 7.51 12.05 9.91
N ILE A 872 8.17 11.02 9.38
CA ILE A 872 9.45 10.53 9.91
C ILE A 872 10.51 11.63 9.79
N GLN A 873 10.61 12.30 8.64
CA GLN A 873 11.55 13.42 8.46
C GLN A 873 11.29 14.55 9.45
N LEU A 874 10.02 14.94 9.64
CA LEU A 874 9.63 15.96 10.62
C LEU A 874 9.99 15.53 12.05
N TYR A 875 9.75 14.27 12.42
CA TYR A 875 10.16 13.76 13.74
C TYR A 875 11.68 13.77 13.92
N LEU A 876 12.44 13.37 12.90
CA LEU A 876 13.92 13.42 12.95
C LEU A 876 14.46 14.86 12.98
N GLN A 877 13.67 15.84 12.54
CA GLN A 877 14.02 17.25 12.55
C GLN A 877 13.65 17.94 13.86
N PHE A 878 12.42 17.76 14.34
CA PHE A 878 11.85 18.50 15.46
C PHE A 878 11.77 17.70 16.77
N GLY A 879 11.90 16.37 16.71
CA GLY A 879 11.79 15.50 17.88
C GLY A 879 10.39 15.48 18.48
N VAL A 880 10.32 15.51 19.82
CA VAL A 880 9.05 15.51 20.54
C VAL A 880 8.53 16.94 20.66
N ILE A 881 7.41 17.21 19.99
CA ILE A 881 6.68 18.48 20.12
C ILE A 881 5.45 18.25 20.99
N GLN A 882 5.45 18.77 22.20
CA GLN A 882 4.24 18.82 23.02
C GLN A 882 3.43 20.05 22.62
N ALA A 883 2.19 19.82 22.17
CA ALA A 883 1.30 20.93 21.92
C ALA A 883 0.80 21.53 23.24
N PRO A 884 0.56 22.86 23.30
CA PRO A 884 0.15 23.53 24.53
C PRO A 884 -1.11 22.89 25.11
N GLY A 885 -0.93 22.19 26.23
CA GLY A 885 -2.01 21.71 27.09
C GLY A 885 -2.36 22.71 28.20
N GLU A 886 -1.64 23.84 28.28
CA GLU A 886 -1.66 24.75 29.42
C GLU A 886 -3.02 25.42 29.66
N ARG A 887 -3.79 25.72 28.61
CA ARG A 887 -5.17 26.22 28.78
C ARG A 887 -6.09 25.20 29.47
N LEU A 888 -5.81 23.90 29.41
CA LEU A 888 -6.57 22.84 30.09
C LEU A 888 -6.16 22.67 31.56
N GLU A 889 -4.88 22.81 31.90
CA GLU A 889 -4.41 22.81 33.28
C GLU A 889 -4.77 24.10 34.02
N GLN A 890 -4.62 25.27 33.39
CA GLN A 890 -5.10 26.54 33.95
C GLN A 890 -6.63 26.56 34.09
N ARG A 891 -7.39 25.95 33.16
CA ARG A 891 -8.84 25.79 33.32
C ARG A 891 -9.21 24.80 34.43
N LYS A 892 -8.49 23.68 34.59
CA LYS A 892 -8.65 22.76 35.73
C LYS A 892 -8.35 23.45 37.06
N LEU A 893 -7.25 24.20 37.14
CA LEU A 893 -6.87 24.99 38.31
C LEU A 893 -7.96 26.02 38.63
N ARG A 894 -8.45 26.76 37.62
CA ARG A 894 -9.56 27.71 37.74
C ARG A 894 -10.86 27.05 38.24
N GLN A 895 -11.18 25.86 37.76
CA GLN A 895 -12.34 25.09 38.16
C GLN A 895 -12.21 24.51 39.59
N GLU A 896 -11.01 24.04 39.97
CA GLU A 896 -10.72 23.52 41.31
C GLU A 896 -10.68 24.66 42.35
N MET A 897 -10.20 25.85 42.00
CA MET A 897 -10.27 27.07 42.81
C MET A 897 -11.73 27.54 42.97
N GLY A 898 -12.45 27.64 41.86
CA GLY A 898 -13.83 28.14 41.77
C GLY A 898 -13.87 29.65 41.56
N GLU A 899 -14.75 30.12 40.65
CA GLU A 899 -14.84 31.54 40.24
C GLU A 899 -15.04 32.48 41.43
N THR A 900 -15.88 32.11 42.40
CA THR A 900 -16.15 32.94 43.57
C THR A 900 -14.90 33.27 44.39
N LEU A 901 -13.97 32.31 44.54
CA LEU A 901 -12.72 32.53 45.27
C LEU A 901 -11.77 33.43 44.50
N ILE A 902 -11.74 33.28 43.17
CA ILE A 902 -10.90 34.09 42.27
C ILE A 902 -11.39 35.53 42.27
N SER A 903 -12.69 35.77 42.06
CA SER A 903 -13.25 37.12 42.06
C SER A 903 -13.05 37.83 43.40
N TRP A 904 -13.28 37.13 44.51
CA TRP A 904 -13.03 37.69 45.84
C TRP A 904 -11.55 38.03 46.04
N ALA A 905 -10.63 37.11 45.70
CA ALA A 905 -9.21 37.33 45.92
C ALA A 905 -8.65 38.44 45.01
N ASP A 906 -9.12 38.53 43.76
CA ASP A 906 -8.73 39.62 42.84
C ASP A 906 -9.18 40.98 43.35
N GLU A 907 -10.38 41.08 43.93
CA GLU A 907 -10.87 42.30 44.54
C GLU A 907 -10.12 42.62 45.85
N TYR A 908 -9.95 41.63 46.73
CA TYR A 908 -9.33 41.79 48.04
C TYR A 908 -7.83 42.17 47.95
N PHE A 909 -7.09 41.59 47.01
CA PHE A 909 -5.66 41.86 46.82
C PHE A 909 -5.38 42.89 45.71
N SER A 910 -6.40 43.59 45.21
CA SER A 910 -6.22 44.75 44.31
C SER A 910 -5.61 45.97 45.01
N SER A 911 -5.80 46.08 46.33
CA SER A 911 -5.20 47.14 47.16
C SER A 911 -3.81 46.72 47.63
N GLU A 912 -2.81 47.59 47.44
CA GLU A 912 -1.44 47.37 47.92
C GLU A 912 -1.36 47.19 49.45
N GLU A 913 -2.37 47.64 50.21
CA GLU A 913 -2.46 47.50 51.67
C GLU A 913 -2.62 46.03 52.12
N HIS A 914 -3.08 45.15 51.22
CA HIS A 914 -3.28 43.72 51.47
C HIS A 914 -2.15 42.83 50.94
N LEU A 915 -1.16 43.42 50.26
CA LEU A 915 0.03 42.73 49.78
C LEU A 915 1.20 42.88 50.76
N ASN A 916 2.07 41.87 50.83
CA ASN A 916 3.25 41.84 51.71
C ASN A 916 2.98 42.03 53.21
N CYS A 917 1.72 41.94 53.66
CA CYS A 917 1.32 42.01 55.06
C CYS A 917 0.93 40.63 55.60
N ARG A 918 1.01 40.47 56.93
CA ARG A 918 0.73 39.20 57.61
C ARG A 918 -0.73 39.15 58.05
N LEU A 919 -1.56 38.43 57.28
CA LEU A 919 -3.02 38.39 57.43
C LEU A 919 -3.45 37.10 58.14
N ALA A 920 -4.39 37.18 59.08
CA ALA A 920 -4.89 35.99 59.76
C ALA A 920 -5.74 35.14 58.81
N ARG A 921 -5.44 33.83 58.69
CA ARG A 921 -6.20 32.89 57.83
C ARG A 921 -7.69 32.91 58.13
N LYS A 922 -8.05 33.05 59.42
CA LYS A 922 -9.45 33.08 59.86
C LYS A 922 -10.18 34.31 59.30
N GLU A 923 -9.56 35.47 59.34
CA GLU A 923 -10.14 36.72 58.83
C GLU A 923 -10.30 36.68 57.30
N LEU A 924 -9.31 36.12 56.58
CA LEU A 924 -9.41 35.89 55.13
C LEU A 924 -10.56 34.95 54.77
N TYR A 925 -10.69 33.83 55.50
CA TYR A 925 -11.78 32.89 55.29
C TYR A 925 -13.16 33.48 55.63
N ASP A 926 -13.25 34.25 56.72
CA ASP A 926 -14.47 34.95 57.12
C ASP A 926 -14.85 36.05 56.10
N SER A 927 -13.86 36.76 55.54
CA SER A 927 -14.05 37.73 54.45
C SER A 927 -14.58 37.06 53.18
N PHE A 928 -13.97 35.96 52.74
CA PHE A 928 -14.45 35.17 51.60
C PHE A 928 -15.88 34.66 51.82
N CYS A 929 -16.20 34.18 53.03
CA CYS A 929 -17.55 33.74 53.38
C CYS A 929 -18.55 34.89 53.57
N THR A 930 -18.09 36.13 53.71
CA THR A 930 -18.96 37.32 53.73
C THR A 930 -19.25 37.78 52.30
N TYR A 931 -18.28 37.66 51.41
CA TYR A 931 -18.41 37.92 49.97
C TYR A 931 -19.47 37.01 49.31
N ASP A 932 -19.47 35.72 49.65
CA ASP A 932 -20.55 34.79 49.29
C ASP A 932 -20.88 33.84 50.46
N PRO A 933 -21.95 34.12 51.23
CA PRO A 933 -22.37 33.30 52.36
C PRO A 933 -22.71 31.85 52.02
N ALA A 934 -23.02 31.53 50.76
CA ALA A 934 -23.31 30.16 50.35
C ALA A 934 -22.07 29.25 50.42
N GLN A 935 -20.86 29.82 50.26
CA GLN A 935 -19.61 29.06 50.25
C GLN A 935 -19.28 28.37 51.57
N ARG A 936 -19.83 28.85 52.71
CA ARG A 936 -19.67 28.19 54.02
C ARG A 936 -20.14 26.72 54.02
N LYS A 937 -21.06 26.36 53.12
CA LYS A 937 -21.57 24.99 52.97
C LYS A 937 -20.66 24.09 52.11
N PHE A 938 -19.82 24.68 51.26
CA PHE A 938 -19.10 23.95 50.20
C PHE A 938 -17.58 23.95 50.38
N ILE A 939 -17.01 24.96 51.03
CA ILE A 939 -15.55 25.09 51.20
C ILE A 939 -15.25 25.16 52.69
N SER A 940 -14.58 24.13 53.22
CA SER A 940 -14.08 24.16 54.60
C SER A 940 -12.87 25.09 54.73
N PRO A 941 -12.51 25.55 55.94
CA PRO A 941 -11.30 26.35 56.13
C PRO A 941 -10.06 25.68 55.56
N THR A 942 -9.94 24.35 55.67
CA THR A 942 -8.79 23.56 55.16
C THR A 942 -8.78 23.50 53.63
N ALA A 943 -9.95 23.35 53.01
CA ALA A 943 -10.07 23.42 51.56
C ALA A 943 -9.77 24.84 51.03
N PHE A 944 -10.17 25.89 51.77
CA PHE A 944 -9.87 27.28 51.44
C PHE A 944 -8.37 27.52 51.35
N LYS A 945 -7.57 27.04 52.32
CA LYS A 945 -6.10 27.16 52.27
C LYS A 945 -5.52 26.53 51.00
N LYS A 946 -5.94 25.31 50.67
CA LYS A 946 -5.45 24.61 49.47
C LYS A 946 -5.74 25.42 48.20
N LYS A 947 -6.98 25.88 48.04
CA LYS A 947 -7.41 26.71 46.90
C LYS A 947 -6.71 28.06 46.86
N PHE A 948 -6.44 28.66 48.01
CA PHE A 948 -5.77 29.95 48.12
C PHE A 948 -4.28 29.89 47.74
N VAL A 949 -3.60 28.80 48.09
CA VAL A 949 -2.23 28.54 47.61
C VAL A 949 -2.22 28.38 46.09
N MET A 950 -3.20 27.66 45.52
CA MET A 950 -3.36 27.53 44.07
C MET A 950 -3.62 28.88 43.39
N TYR A 951 -4.36 29.77 44.05
CA TYR A 951 -4.60 31.14 43.56
C TYR A 951 -3.30 31.96 43.51
N CYS A 952 -2.47 31.89 44.56
CA CYS A 952 -1.19 32.60 44.58
C CYS A 952 -0.29 32.13 43.44
N ASP A 953 -0.19 30.82 43.24
CA ASP A 953 0.56 30.21 42.14
C ASP A 953 0.01 30.65 40.77
N TRP A 954 -1.32 30.64 40.60
CA TRP A 954 -1.99 31.07 39.37
C TRP A 954 -1.80 32.56 39.04
N LYS A 955 -1.73 33.44 40.04
CA LYS A 955 -1.49 34.87 39.86
C LYS A 955 -0.01 35.25 39.77
N GLY A 956 0.91 34.32 39.98
CA GLY A 956 2.34 34.62 40.07
C GLY A 956 2.73 35.32 41.37
N TYR A 957 1.93 35.18 42.43
CA TYR A 957 2.27 35.62 43.78
C TYR A 957 3.03 34.55 44.56
N ILE A 958 3.88 34.99 45.48
CA ILE A 958 4.60 34.10 46.39
C ILE A 958 3.77 33.92 47.67
N PHE A 959 3.32 32.71 47.95
CA PHE A 959 2.62 32.40 49.20
C PHE A 959 3.61 32.23 50.35
N ASN A 960 3.43 33.03 51.41
CA ASN A 960 4.32 33.12 52.58
C ASN A 960 5.80 33.34 52.21
N PRO A 961 6.15 34.47 51.55
CA PRO A 961 7.51 34.76 51.09
C PRO A 961 8.56 34.72 52.20
N GLN A 962 8.18 35.03 53.45
CA GLN A 962 9.03 34.91 54.65
C GLN A 962 9.53 33.49 54.95
N LYS A 963 8.99 32.47 54.27
CA LYS A 963 9.42 31.07 54.37
C LYS A 963 10.48 30.68 53.35
N TYR A 964 10.84 31.60 52.45
CA TYR A 964 11.80 31.40 51.39
C TYR A 964 12.95 32.39 51.53
N ASP A 965 14.15 31.95 51.14
CA ASP A 965 15.33 32.80 51.02
C ASP A 965 15.15 33.77 49.85
N THR A 966 15.25 35.07 50.13
CA THR A 966 15.05 36.15 49.15
C THR A 966 16.11 36.20 48.05
N THR A 967 17.26 35.55 48.24
CA THR A 967 18.37 35.53 47.28
C THR A 967 18.38 34.25 46.47
N THR A 968 18.07 33.10 47.08
CA THR A 968 18.16 31.79 46.42
C THR A 968 16.81 31.22 46.00
N GLY A 969 15.69 31.79 46.45
CA GLY A 969 14.34 31.30 46.19
C GLY A 969 13.99 29.96 46.86
N LYS A 970 14.91 29.40 47.67
CA LYS A 970 14.73 28.10 48.32
C LYS A 970 14.01 28.24 49.66
N PRO A 971 13.21 27.23 50.07
CA PRO A 971 12.53 27.26 51.36
C PRO A 971 13.52 27.11 52.52
N PHE A 972 13.28 27.81 53.64
CA PHE A 972 14.09 27.69 54.85
C PHE A 972 13.96 26.33 55.55
N GLN A 973 12.84 25.63 55.35
CA GLN A 973 12.56 24.33 55.94
C GLN A 973 11.87 23.42 54.92
N ILE A 974 12.28 22.15 54.92
CA ILE A 974 11.67 21.07 54.14
C ILE A 974 11.21 19.96 55.08
N ASP A 975 10.12 19.29 54.73
CA ASP A 975 9.60 18.14 55.48
C ASP A 975 10.36 16.85 55.15
N LYS A 976 9.91 15.74 55.75
CA LYS A 976 10.54 14.41 55.58
C LYS A 976 10.47 13.87 54.14
N ASP A 977 9.57 14.41 53.32
CA ASP A 977 9.38 14.04 51.91
C ASP A 977 10.04 15.07 50.96
N GLY A 978 10.83 16.01 51.50
CA GLY A 978 11.54 17.04 50.75
C GLY A 978 10.67 18.21 50.29
N ARG A 979 9.44 18.37 50.81
CA ARG A 979 8.52 19.44 50.43
C ARG A 979 8.71 20.70 51.30
N PRO A 980 8.56 21.91 50.74
CA PRO A 980 8.65 23.16 51.50
C PRO A 980 7.65 23.23 52.67
N VAL A 981 8.12 23.57 53.87
CA VAL A 981 7.25 23.88 55.02
C VAL A 981 6.79 25.34 54.92
N ILE A 982 5.63 25.53 54.28
CA ILE A 982 5.07 26.86 53.96
C ILE A 982 4.14 27.44 55.03
N ASP A 983 3.90 26.72 56.12
CA ASP A 983 2.97 27.14 57.19
C ASP A 983 3.59 28.25 58.06
N ASP A 984 2.85 29.35 58.25
CA ASP A 984 3.16 30.40 59.23
C ASP A 984 2.15 30.36 60.38
N LYS A 985 2.59 29.87 61.55
CA LYS A 985 1.77 29.74 62.76
C LYS A 985 2.47 30.40 63.94
N ALA A 986 1.78 31.31 64.62
CA ALA A 986 2.24 31.93 65.86
C ALA A 986 1.07 32.08 66.85
N GLY A 987 1.28 31.76 68.12
CA GLY A 987 0.25 31.94 69.16
C GLY A 987 -1.05 31.16 68.94
N GLY A 988 -1.01 30.03 68.23
CA GLY A 988 -2.21 29.24 67.88
C GLY A 988 -3.01 29.78 66.69
N VAL A 989 -2.55 30.86 66.05
CA VAL A 989 -3.16 31.44 64.84
C VAL A 989 -2.28 31.15 63.63
N GLU A 990 -2.90 30.83 62.50
CA GLU A 990 -2.23 30.67 61.21
C GLU A 990 -2.38 31.94 60.37
N TYR A 991 -1.29 32.35 59.73
CA TYR A 991 -1.20 33.57 58.96
C TYR A 991 -0.81 33.27 57.51
N PHE A 992 -1.36 34.06 56.59
CA PHE A 992 -1.01 34.08 55.17
C PHE A 992 -0.39 35.44 54.82
N THR A 993 0.65 35.43 54.01
CA THR A 993 1.29 36.61 53.42
C THR A 993 1.41 36.38 51.93
N VAL A 994 0.91 37.33 51.14
CA VAL A 994 0.98 37.28 49.67
C VAL A 994 2.08 38.22 49.21
N GLY A 995 3.17 37.66 48.68
CA GLY A 995 4.32 38.41 48.20
C GLY A 995 4.24 38.70 46.71
N THR A 996 4.62 39.90 46.30
CA THR A 996 4.86 40.25 44.89
C THR A 996 6.32 39.93 44.53
N SER A 997 6.56 39.38 43.33
CA SER A 997 7.92 39.06 42.87
C SER A 997 8.79 40.34 42.78
N PRO A 998 10.11 40.31 43.10
CA PRO A 998 10.96 41.52 43.14
C PRO A 998 11.24 42.23 41.80
N SER A 999 10.60 41.83 40.71
CA SER A 999 10.71 42.50 39.41
C SER A 999 9.37 42.40 38.71
N GLY A 1000 8.82 43.53 38.24
CA GLY A 1000 7.54 43.63 37.53
C GLY A 1000 7.48 42.93 36.16
N THR A 1001 8.16 41.80 36.01
CA THR A 1001 7.99 40.81 34.96
C THR A 1001 7.24 39.62 35.57
N ALA A 1002 6.11 39.25 34.97
CA ALA A 1002 5.52 37.94 35.22
C ALA A 1002 6.64 36.88 35.16
N PRO A 1003 6.65 35.87 36.05
CA PRO A 1003 7.61 34.80 35.91
C PRO A 1003 7.36 34.16 34.55
N ASP A 1004 8.30 34.31 33.62
CA ASP A 1004 8.36 33.43 32.47
C ASP A 1004 8.39 32.00 33.03
N SER A 1005 7.32 31.25 32.78
CA SER A 1005 7.31 29.80 32.95
C SER A 1005 8.32 29.10 32.02
N GLU A 1006 9.09 29.85 31.23
CA GLU A 1006 10.07 29.33 30.28
C GLU A 1006 11.47 29.02 30.84
N ASN A 1007 11.83 29.38 32.08
CA ASN A 1007 13.25 29.33 32.50
C ASN A 1007 13.64 28.41 33.68
N THR A 1008 12.92 27.31 33.91
CA THR A 1008 13.44 26.20 34.75
C THR A 1008 13.89 24.97 33.95
N TYR A 1009 13.94 25.03 32.62
CA TYR A 1009 14.33 23.87 31.79
C TYR A 1009 15.57 24.06 30.91
N ASN A 1010 16.22 25.23 30.87
CA ASN A 1010 17.33 25.48 29.94
C ASN A 1010 18.76 25.57 30.52
N ASP A 1011 18.96 25.46 31.84
CA ASP A 1011 20.31 25.62 32.42
C ASP A 1011 21.11 24.31 32.62
N TYR A 1012 20.78 23.25 31.88
CA TYR A 1012 21.55 21.98 31.89
C TYR A 1012 22.15 21.58 30.54
N THR A 1013 22.04 22.41 29.51
CA THR A 1013 22.51 22.07 28.14
C THR A 1013 23.79 22.79 27.70
N GLU A 1014 24.29 23.77 28.45
CA GLU A 1014 25.57 24.44 28.17
C GLU A 1014 26.65 24.10 29.20
N ARG A 1015 26.99 22.81 29.35
CA ARG A 1015 28.26 22.39 29.99
C ARG A 1015 28.64 20.94 29.70
N LYS A 1016 28.62 20.51 28.44
CA LYS A 1016 29.32 19.30 27.97
C LYS A 1016 29.83 19.46 26.54
N LEU A 1017 30.74 20.42 26.36
CA LEU A 1017 31.75 20.41 25.32
C LEU A 1017 33.09 20.59 26.02
N GLU A 1018 33.54 19.51 26.65
CA GLU A 1018 34.94 19.15 26.90
C GLU A 1018 34.92 17.77 27.61
N PHE A 1019 35.66 16.82 27.01
CA PHE A 1019 35.72 15.36 27.21
C PHE A 1019 34.77 14.50 26.38
#